data_AF-A0AA88KDH1-F1
#
_entry.id   AF-A0AA88KDH1-F1
#
_cell.length_a   1.000
_cell.length_b   1.000
_cell.length_c   1.000
_cell.angle_alpha   90.00
_cell.angle_beta   90.00
_cell.angle_gamma   90.00
#
_symmetry.space_group_name_H-M   'P 1'
#
loop_
_entity.id
_entity.type
_entity.pdbx_description
1 polymer ?
#
loop_
_entity_poly.entity_id
_entity_poly.type
_entity_poly.pdbx_seq_one_letter_code
_entity_poly.pdbx_strand_id
1 'polypeptide(L)'
;MMSQVHHEVIINNFKYDENSSSPSIHWREPVFEYRYGLFPFSKDELLLHIRKEITNINHQSTAEKIYYSDENVRGVYMFGSRVSKTNVNDSDFDMLVIVDELHSEMAKEGGYSSNMQYMLHSSIECEVKNKSSVNVVEKFEIEVHLMSTYFFVEYVYSELPIFMLSAQQPNADYVLYECARMKLWRQHWNQWFLRIARAKNSFLHELKYCFNKSSRFWNGLKNGIFTTDHGRKSALKKVKKNLAHGIRYCKFAYQIVFGGCIYDYKETNKVYDDIVFNTDHYKTWEEYKIHAEQHYNKWNIEFKDDLKNVVKDALENMKKISPKPGSLTIVEFLNRYLACFKVNGTFIDTNNNVILRHTFDKNYSFQYCHGPFSLMRLFAINVTPIDWHDNPNKAKLFKLNMDWKYINLELASVFYEVSSYLECNGTIVGITNKDGGHEQSIQVEYYPVSISRRYLEEYENLSNRHANIDFTKNLCKFSIYVKPRGITCELFYFENQWHFTLDTEKEEWIYWVAQPRENDEKKQLLGMLKQLPSVEDSHMTFYFILQKKTNRLIFRGCRDLTTLRECYDWRKYGEKYGWQDQVEQLSIIDTTSVSDLTDLINNFSRYSPSDFEGLELINYSEEYQSFSILSSIHANIPNLRICNANYMLNLLNPEIFQDPPDELTQSKYNESRLLKVIVQSLYAQDISEEFVIQELNPLFLVPYTKMKTAYLQLCELLDQFYRDNLLSKEGDIEAFNSTAITFPLNQNKITGLFHNLKRFYKQAKIVSASSYWRNLFIYNAEGKDFVSQSRCLLDLLSAFEKLQSK
;
A
#
# COMPACT_ATOMS: atom_id res chain seq x y z
N MET A 1 -16.84 -59.03 11.36
CA MET A 1 -16.98 -58.26 12.62
C MET A 1 -15.71 -57.46 12.82
N MET A 2 -15.73 -56.17 12.47
CA MET A 2 -14.73 -55.19 12.89
C MET A 2 -15.48 -53.90 13.22
N SER A 3 -15.32 -53.48 14.47
CA SER A 3 -15.99 -52.37 15.11
C SER A 3 -15.47 -51.03 14.58
N GLN A 4 -16.36 -50.19 14.06
CA GLN A 4 -16.09 -48.77 13.83
C GLN A 4 -16.03 -48.05 15.18
N VAL A 5 -14.88 -47.44 15.47
CA VAL A 5 -14.70 -46.52 16.59
C VAL A 5 -15.30 -45.19 16.18
N HIS A 6 -16.44 -44.82 16.80
CA HIS A 6 -16.97 -43.46 16.75
C HIS A 6 -16.13 -42.58 17.68
N HIS A 7 -15.49 -41.55 17.13
CA HIS A 7 -14.95 -40.45 17.93
C HIS A 7 -16.06 -39.40 18.12
N GLU A 8 -16.66 -39.38 19.32
CA GLU A 8 -17.42 -38.22 19.80
C GLU A 8 -16.44 -37.09 20.12
N VAL A 9 -16.53 -35.98 19.38
CA VAL A 9 -15.89 -34.72 19.76
C VAL A 9 -16.98 -33.86 20.40
N ILE A 10 -16.88 -33.69 21.73
CA ILE A 10 -17.72 -32.75 22.48
C ILE A 10 -17.12 -31.35 22.31
N ILE A 11 -17.84 -30.44 21.63
CA ILE A 11 -17.50 -29.01 21.58
C ILE A 11 -18.54 -28.23 22.37
N ASN A 12 -18.07 -27.40 23.31
CA ASN A 12 -18.88 -26.54 24.16
C ASN A 12 -19.58 -25.45 23.33
N ASN A 13 -20.88 -25.61 23.09
CA ASN A 13 -21.73 -24.59 22.50
C ASN A 13 -21.90 -23.39 23.44
N PHE A 14 -21.82 -22.17 22.90
CA PHE A 14 -22.35 -20.99 23.56
C PHE A 14 -23.84 -21.19 23.85
N LYS A 15 -24.19 -21.27 25.14
CA LYS A 15 -25.58 -21.23 25.61
C LYS A 15 -26.26 -19.97 25.07
N TYR A 16 -27.42 -20.18 24.44
CA TYR A 16 -28.41 -19.14 24.25
C TYR A 16 -28.85 -18.67 25.65
N ASP A 17 -28.92 -17.36 25.87
CA ASP A 17 -29.63 -16.83 27.03
C ASP A 17 -31.12 -16.90 26.70
N GLU A 18 -31.84 -17.78 27.39
CA GLU A 18 -33.28 -18.00 27.24
C GLU A 18 -34.10 -16.71 27.47
N ASN A 19 -33.49 -15.67 28.03
CA ASN A 19 -34.11 -14.37 28.27
C ASN A 19 -34.05 -13.40 27.09
N SER A 20 -33.42 -13.74 25.95
CA SER A 20 -33.62 -12.97 24.72
C SER A 20 -35.05 -13.23 24.24
N SER A 21 -35.88 -12.18 24.15
CA SER A 21 -37.32 -12.24 23.91
C SER A 21 -37.67 -12.77 22.52
N SER A 22 -37.50 -14.08 22.34
CA SER A 22 -37.83 -14.97 21.23
C SER A 22 -37.30 -14.60 19.82
N PRO A 23 -36.98 -15.62 18.98
CA PRO A 23 -36.77 -15.38 17.54
C PRO A 23 -38.00 -14.70 16.94
N SER A 24 -37.78 -13.79 15.98
CA SER A 24 -38.87 -13.26 15.13
C SER A 24 -39.71 -14.42 14.60
N ILE A 25 -41.02 -14.21 14.45
CA ILE A 25 -41.97 -15.26 14.05
C ILE A 25 -41.61 -15.91 12.69
N HIS A 26 -40.84 -15.22 11.86
CA HIS A 26 -40.30 -15.74 10.59
C HIS A 26 -39.22 -16.84 10.77
N TRP A 27 -38.74 -17.06 11.99
CA TRP A 27 -37.72 -18.05 12.33
C TRP A 27 -38.30 -19.27 13.08
N ARG A 28 -39.62 -19.33 13.28
CA ARG A 28 -40.28 -20.41 14.03
C ARG A 28 -40.75 -21.59 13.19
N GLU A 29 -40.57 -21.57 11.87
CA GLU A 29 -40.84 -22.74 11.01
C GLU A 29 -39.53 -23.47 10.63
N PRO A 30 -39.18 -24.58 11.31
CA PRO A 30 -38.13 -25.48 10.87
C PRO A 30 -38.73 -26.45 9.85
N VAL A 31 -38.74 -26.04 8.57
CA VAL A 31 -39.13 -26.94 7.48
C VAL A 31 -38.09 -28.06 7.29
N PHE A 32 -36.86 -27.88 7.78
CA PHE A 32 -35.81 -28.93 7.77
C PHE A 32 -35.13 -29.04 9.14
N GLU A 33 -34.98 -30.27 9.64
CA GLU A 33 -34.13 -30.57 10.81
C GLU A 33 -32.65 -30.57 10.39
N TYR A 34 -32.10 -29.40 10.04
CA TYR A 34 -30.64 -29.22 10.03
C TYR A 34 -30.18 -29.19 11.48
N ARG A 35 -29.81 -30.35 12.04
CA ARG A 35 -29.27 -30.42 13.41
C ARG A 35 -27.92 -29.70 13.59
N TYR A 36 -27.29 -29.25 12.52
CA TYR A 36 -26.07 -28.44 12.58
C TYR A 36 -26.09 -27.48 11.38
N GLY A 37 -25.90 -26.17 11.59
CA GLY A 37 -25.83 -25.17 10.53
C GLY A 37 -24.54 -25.27 9.69
N LEU A 38 -24.19 -26.49 9.27
CA LEU A 38 -22.99 -26.82 8.51
C LEU A 38 -23.29 -26.77 7.01
N PHE A 39 -22.33 -26.25 6.25
CA PHE A 39 -22.30 -26.36 4.80
C PHE A 39 -22.36 -27.85 4.37
N PRO A 40 -23.20 -28.24 3.40
CA PRO A 40 -23.52 -29.65 3.16
C PRO A 40 -22.42 -30.44 2.43
N PHE A 41 -21.35 -29.78 1.98
CA PHE A 41 -20.27 -30.40 1.22
C PHE A 41 -18.94 -30.33 1.96
N SER A 42 -18.16 -31.40 1.88
CA SER A 42 -16.76 -31.42 2.30
C SER A 42 -15.88 -30.58 1.35
N LYS A 43 -14.67 -30.24 1.81
CA LYS A 43 -13.65 -29.58 0.97
C LYS A 43 -13.41 -30.37 -0.33
N ASP A 44 -13.28 -31.68 -0.24
CA ASP A 44 -12.90 -32.51 -1.38
C ASP A 44 -14.05 -32.62 -2.40
N GLU A 45 -15.31 -32.70 -1.94
CA GLU A 45 -16.49 -32.65 -2.80
C GLU A 45 -16.59 -31.31 -3.54
N LEU A 46 -16.34 -30.20 -2.84
CA LEU A 46 -16.35 -28.86 -3.42
C LEU A 46 -15.23 -28.68 -4.45
N LEU A 47 -13.99 -29.06 -4.13
CA LEU A 47 -12.86 -28.94 -5.06
C LEU A 47 -13.04 -29.85 -6.27
N LEU A 48 -13.57 -31.06 -6.09
CA LEU A 48 -13.90 -31.97 -7.19
C LEU A 48 -14.93 -31.34 -8.13
N HIS A 49 -15.98 -30.71 -7.58
CA HIS A 49 -16.99 -29.99 -8.36
C HIS A 49 -16.37 -28.81 -9.13
N ILE A 50 -15.61 -27.94 -8.46
CA ILE A 50 -14.95 -26.79 -9.09
C ILE A 50 -14.03 -27.27 -10.23
N ARG A 51 -13.23 -28.31 -9.99
CA ARG A 51 -12.35 -28.91 -11.01
C ARG A 51 -13.15 -29.42 -12.21
N LYS A 52 -14.26 -30.13 -11.98
CA LYS A 52 -15.13 -30.65 -13.04
C LYS A 52 -15.70 -29.50 -13.89
N GLU A 53 -16.22 -28.45 -13.26
CA GLU A 53 -16.78 -27.30 -13.97
C GLU A 53 -15.70 -26.56 -14.78
N ILE A 54 -14.52 -26.31 -14.20
CA ILE A 54 -13.40 -25.70 -14.94
C ILE A 54 -12.94 -26.57 -16.11
N THR A 55 -12.90 -27.90 -15.94
CA THR A 55 -12.57 -28.84 -17.03
C THR A 55 -13.60 -28.74 -18.16
N ASN A 56 -14.89 -28.67 -17.82
CA ASN A 56 -15.97 -28.51 -18.80
C ASN A 56 -15.84 -27.18 -19.57
N ILE A 57 -15.54 -26.09 -18.87
CA ILE A 57 -15.31 -24.77 -19.48
C ILE A 57 -14.14 -24.84 -20.45
N ASN A 58 -12.99 -25.39 -20.03
CA ASN A 58 -11.78 -25.52 -20.85
C ASN A 58 -11.96 -26.40 -22.10
N HIS A 59 -12.91 -27.34 -22.09
CA HIS A 59 -13.22 -28.19 -23.25
C HIS A 59 -14.12 -27.51 -24.29
N GLN A 60 -14.73 -26.37 -23.99
CA GLN A 60 -15.52 -25.61 -24.96
C GLN A 60 -14.57 -24.87 -25.92
N SER A 61 -14.68 -25.15 -27.22
CA SER A 61 -13.74 -24.69 -28.26
C SER A 61 -13.60 -23.17 -28.42
N THR A 62 -14.51 -22.40 -27.82
CA THR A 62 -14.55 -20.93 -27.89
C THR A 62 -14.45 -20.26 -26.52
N ALA A 63 -14.21 -21.02 -25.45
CA ALA A 63 -14.12 -20.49 -24.09
C ALA A 63 -12.68 -20.08 -23.75
N GLU A 64 -12.55 -18.95 -23.06
CA GLU A 64 -11.33 -18.51 -22.38
C GLU A 64 -10.94 -19.57 -21.33
N LYS A 65 -9.64 -19.90 -21.23
CA LYS A 65 -9.17 -21.02 -20.41
C LYS A 65 -8.79 -20.61 -18.99
N ILE A 66 -8.96 -21.54 -18.04
CA ILE A 66 -8.65 -21.35 -16.62
C ILE A 66 -7.77 -22.50 -16.14
N TYR A 67 -6.68 -22.19 -15.46
CA TYR A 67 -5.71 -23.17 -14.96
C TYR A 67 -5.42 -22.92 -13.49
N TYR A 68 -5.50 -23.99 -12.69
CA TYR A 68 -5.08 -23.99 -11.29
C TYR A 68 -4.80 -25.44 -10.85
N SER A 69 -4.10 -25.60 -9.72
CA SER A 69 -3.85 -26.90 -9.08
C SER A 69 -4.46 -26.96 -7.68
N ASP A 70 -5.20 -28.02 -7.37
CA ASP A 70 -5.75 -28.28 -6.04
C ASP A 70 -4.66 -28.35 -4.95
N GLU A 71 -3.45 -28.82 -5.29
CA GLU A 71 -2.32 -28.92 -4.36
C GLU A 71 -1.82 -27.52 -3.94
N ASN A 72 -2.06 -26.52 -4.78
CA ASN A 72 -1.68 -25.13 -4.56
C ASN A 72 -2.80 -24.32 -3.87
N VAL A 73 -3.93 -24.94 -3.52
CA VAL A 73 -4.99 -24.29 -2.75
C VAL A 73 -4.48 -24.01 -1.34
N ARG A 74 -4.50 -22.73 -0.95
CA ARG A 74 -4.06 -22.24 0.36
C ARG A 74 -5.20 -22.04 1.34
N GLY A 75 -6.39 -21.75 0.86
CA GLY A 75 -7.58 -21.52 1.67
C GLY A 75 -8.88 -21.58 0.88
N VAL A 76 -9.95 -22.01 1.55
CA VAL A 76 -11.33 -22.03 1.06
C VAL A 76 -12.22 -21.44 2.15
N TYR A 77 -12.83 -20.30 1.86
CA TYR A 77 -13.64 -19.54 2.80
C TYR A 77 -15.06 -19.37 2.27
N MET A 78 -16.04 -19.52 3.14
CA MET A 78 -17.41 -19.12 2.85
C MET A 78 -17.60 -17.66 3.25
N PHE A 79 -18.21 -16.87 2.36
CA PHE A 79 -18.53 -15.48 2.65
C PHE A 79 -19.96 -15.13 2.20
N GLY A 80 -20.48 -13.99 2.63
CA GLY A 80 -21.83 -13.55 2.28
C GLY A 80 -22.70 -13.10 3.46
N SER A 81 -23.92 -12.68 3.16
CA SER A 81 -24.84 -11.99 4.10
C SER A 81 -25.44 -12.86 5.21
N ARG A 82 -25.23 -14.18 5.22
CA ARG A 82 -25.94 -15.14 6.09
C ARG A 82 -24.97 -15.86 7.04
N VAL A 83 -24.39 -15.12 8.00
CA VAL A 83 -23.22 -15.54 8.82
C VAL A 83 -23.53 -15.79 10.31
N SER A 84 -24.80 -15.92 10.69
CA SER A 84 -25.17 -16.57 11.96
C SER A 84 -26.65 -16.85 11.98
N LYS A 85 -27.05 -18.12 12.16
CA LYS A 85 -28.45 -18.54 12.40
C LYS A 85 -29.49 -18.03 11.39
N THR A 86 -29.19 -18.09 10.10
CA THR A 86 -30.16 -17.78 9.03
C THR A 86 -30.37 -18.98 8.11
N ASN A 87 -31.60 -19.12 7.63
CA ASN A 87 -32.19 -20.28 6.97
C ASN A 87 -31.40 -20.74 5.72
N VAL A 88 -31.19 -22.05 5.58
CA VAL A 88 -30.43 -22.70 4.47
C VAL A 88 -31.24 -22.68 3.15
N ASN A 89 -32.53 -22.34 3.22
CA ASN A 89 -33.50 -22.56 2.15
C ASN A 89 -33.47 -21.57 0.96
N ASP A 90 -32.57 -20.57 0.92
CA ASP A 90 -32.37 -19.72 -0.30
C ASP A 90 -30.86 -19.52 -0.58
N SER A 91 -30.17 -20.58 -0.97
CA SER A 91 -28.70 -20.64 -1.01
C SER A 91 -28.08 -19.92 -2.22
N ASP A 92 -27.64 -18.68 -2.04
CA ASP A 92 -26.49 -18.14 -2.76
C ASP A 92 -25.26 -18.48 -1.87
N PHE A 93 -24.46 -19.49 -2.21
CA PHE A 93 -23.21 -19.75 -1.50
C PHE A 93 -22.06 -19.00 -2.18
N ASP A 94 -21.65 -17.86 -1.62
CA ASP A 94 -20.47 -17.13 -2.06
C ASP A 94 -19.21 -17.73 -1.40
N MET A 95 -18.23 -18.14 -2.20
CA MET A 95 -17.01 -18.79 -1.73
C MET A 95 -15.78 -18.13 -2.29
N LEU A 96 -14.72 -18.07 -1.49
CA LEU A 96 -13.41 -17.59 -1.89
C LEU A 96 -12.41 -18.73 -1.83
N VAL A 97 -11.77 -19.02 -2.95
CA VAL A 97 -10.72 -20.04 -3.08
C VAL A 97 -9.41 -19.34 -3.44
N ILE A 98 -8.40 -19.54 -2.60
CA ILE A 98 -7.09 -18.91 -2.76
C ILE A 98 -6.07 -19.95 -3.22
N VAL A 99 -5.37 -19.65 -4.32
CA VAL A 99 -4.45 -20.58 -5.00
C VAL A 99 -3.18 -19.86 -5.42
N ASP A 100 -1.99 -20.44 -5.25
CA ASP A 100 -0.74 -19.72 -5.61
C ASP A 100 -0.60 -19.45 -7.12
N GLU A 101 -1.03 -20.38 -7.96
CA GLU A 101 -0.76 -20.41 -9.41
C GLU A 101 -2.05 -20.39 -10.24
N LEU A 102 -2.97 -19.49 -9.90
CA LEU A 102 -4.17 -19.28 -10.73
C LEU A 102 -3.79 -18.52 -12.01
N HIS A 103 -4.24 -19.03 -13.16
CA HIS A 103 -4.21 -18.33 -14.43
C HIS A 103 -5.58 -18.37 -15.12
N SER A 104 -6.04 -17.23 -15.64
CA SER A 104 -7.33 -17.12 -16.34
C SER A 104 -7.21 -16.20 -17.54
N GLU A 105 -7.71 -16.65 -18.69
CA GLU A 105 -7.76 -15.87 -19.93
C GLU A 105 -9.03 -14.98 -20.00
N MET A 106 -9.86 -14.94 -18.95
CA MET A 106 -11.18 -14.29 -18.97
C MET A 106 -11.14 -12.77 -18.89
N ALA A 107 -11.27 -12.06 -20.02
CA ALA A 107 -11.22 -10.59 -20.05
C ALA A 107 -12.46 -9.92 -19.45
N LYS A 108 -13.63 -10.58 -19.50
CA LYS A 108 -14.93 -9.96 -19.17
C LYS A 108 -15.20 -9.78 -17.68
N GLU A 109 -14.60 -10.60 -16.82
CA GLU A 109 -14.90 -10.62 -15.38
C GLU A 109 -13.78 -10.03 -14.52
N GLY A 110 -12.53 -9.99 -15.02
CA GLY A 110 -11.34 -9.61 -14.25
C GLY A 110 -10.73 -8.25 -14.55
N GLY A 111 -11.30 -7.49 -15.50
CA GLY A 111 -10.80 -6.16 -15.89
C GLY A 111 -9.31 -6.20 -16.30
N TYR A 112 -8.47 -5.36 -15.68
CA TYR A 112 -7.03 -5.31 -16.00
C TYR A 112 -6.15 -6.34 -15.28
N SER A 113 -6.74 -7.21 -14.46
CA SER A 113 -6.02 -8.22 -13.65
C SER A 113 -6.63 -9.61 -13.80
N SER A 114 -7.16 -9.92 -14.98
CA SER A 114 -7.90 -11.16 -15.25
C SER A 114 -7.07 -12.42 -15.07
N ASN A 115 -5.76 -12.37 -15.30
CA ASN A 115 -4.91 -13.55 -15.15
C ASN A 115 -4.74 -14.02 -13.71
N MET A 116 -5.15 -13.24 -12.71
CA MET A 116 -4.97 -13.53 -11.29
C MET A 116 -6.29 -13.83 -10.54
N GLN A 117 -7.45 -13.80 -11.22
CA GLN A 117 -8.75 -14.06 -10.59
C GLN A 117 -9.75 -14.65 -11.58
N TYR A 118 -10.76 -15.36 -11.06
CA TYR A 118 -11.85 -15.91 -11.86
C TYR A 118 -13.12 -16.07 -11.02
N MET A 119 -14.29 -15.81 -11.60
CA MET A 119 -15.59 -16.00 -10.96
C MET A 119 -16.32 -17.17 -11.60
N LEU A 120 -16.50 -18.26 -10.85
CA LEU A 120 -17.23 -19.44 -11.29
C LEU A 120 -18.65 -19.40 -10.74
N HIS A 121 -19.64 -19.32 -11.64
CA HIS A 121 -21.04 -19.54 -11.31
C HIS A 121 -21.43 -20.98 -11.66
N SER A 122 -21.85 -21.78 -10.68
CA SER A 122 -22.32 -23.15 -10.92
C SER A 122 -23.37 -23.59 -9.90
N SER A 123 -23.73 -24.87 -9.90
CA SER A 123 -24.72 -25.42 -8.99
C SER A 123 -24.41 -26.87 -8.64
N ILE A 124 -24.63 -27.26 -7.37
CA ILE A 124 -24.44 -28.63 -6.87
C ILE A 124 -25.79 -29.21 -6.45
N GLU A 125 -26.10 -30.42 -6.92
CA GLU A 125 -27.31 -31.15 -6.52
C GLU A 125 -26.96 -32.13 -5.38
N CYS A 126 -27.79 -32.17 -4.33
CA CYS A 126 -27.57 -33.01 -3.15
C CYS A 126 -28.88 -33.67 -2.68
N GLU A 127 -28.81 -34.92 -2.25
CA GLU A 127 -29.94 -35.62 -1.62
C GLU A 127 -30.09 -35.19 -0.16
N VAL A 128 -31.17 -34.46 0.13
CA VAL A 128 -31.52 -33.98 1.47
C VAL A 128 -32.60 -34.87 2.07
N LYS A 129 -32.37 -35.37 3.29
CA LYS A 129 -33.37 -36.16 4.03
C LYS A 129 -34.41 -35.23 4.68
N ASN A 130 -35.65 -35.33 4.24
CA ASN A 130 -36.78 -34.65 4.88
C ASN A 130 -37.26 -35.42 6.13
N LYS A 131 -37.95 -34.76 7.07
CA LYS A 131 -38.59 -35.35 8.27
C LYS A 131 -39.51 -36.54 7.95
N SER A 132 -40.00 -36.63 6.71
CA SER A 132 -40.82 -37.74 6.18
C SER A 132 -40.01 -38.97 5.73
N SER A 133 -38.68 -39.00 5.94
CA SER A 133 -37.79 -40.09 5.50
C SER A 133 -37.71 -40.29 3.98
N VAL A 134 -38.14 -39.30 3.20
CA VAL A 134 -37.98 -39.26 1.73
C VAL A 134 -36.76 -38.41 1.39
N ASN A 135 -35.84 -38.95 0.60
CA ASN A 135 -34.72 -38.19 0.04
C ASN A 135 -35.28 -37.25 -1.04
N VAL A 136 -35.04 -35.94 -0.90
CA VAL A 136 -35.37 -34.93 -1.91
C VAL A 136 -34.06 -34.42 -2.48
N VAL A 137 -33.91 -34.39 -3.81
CA VAL A 137 -32.76 -33.77 -4.45
C VAL A 137 -32.97 -32.26 -4.46
N GLU A 138 -32.11 -31.52 -3.76
CA GLU A 138 -32.08 -30.06 -3.77
C GLU A 138 -30.87 -29.56 -4.54
N LYS A 139 -31.07 -28.48 -5.30
CA LYS A 139 -30.03 -27.83 -6.10
C LYS A 139 -29.59 -26.56 -5.40
N PHE A 140 -28.31 -26.47 -5.08
CA PHE A 140 -27.68 -25.32 -4.43
C PHE A 140 -26.88 -24.51 -5.45
N GLU A 141 -27.16 -23.23 -5.59
CA GLU A 141 -26.35 -22.32 -6.41
C GLU A 141 -25.07 -21.93 -5.67
N ILE A 142 -23.94 -21.96 -6.37
CA ILE A 142 -22.63 -21.59 -5.83
C ILE A 142 -21.98 -20.53 -6.71
N GLU A 143 -21.42 -19.52 -6.06
CA GLU A 143 -20.59 -18.48 -6.67
C GLU A 143 -19.18 -18.59 -6.06
N VAL A 144 -18.21 -19.02 -6.85
CA VAL A 144 -16.85 -19.27 -6.38
C VAL A 144 -15.90 -18.24 -6.98
N HIS A 145 -15.29 -17.44 -6.13
CA HIS A 145 -14.26 -16.48 -6.45
C HIS A 145 -12.92 -17.18 -6.29
N LEU A 146 -12.26 -17.50 -7.40
CA LEU A 146 -10.89 -18.01 -7.39
C LEU A 146 -9.93 -16.83 -7.49
N MET A 147 -8.92 -16.78 -6.63
CA MET A 147 -7.90 -15.73 -6.64
C MET A 147 -6.50 -16.31 -6.46
N SER A 148 -5.53 -15.72 -7.17
CA SER A 148 -4.11 -15.93 -6.87
C SER A 148 -3.84 -15.52 -5.41
N THR A 149 -3.02 -16.27 -4.67
CA THR A 149 -2.61 -15.89 -3.31
C THR A 149 -1.98 -14.51 -3.27
N TYR A 150 -1.13 -14.20 -4.26
CA TYR A 150 -0.49 -12.89 -4.36
C TYR A 150 -1.53 -11.78 -4.56
N PHE A 151 -2.44 -11.97 -5.51
CA PHE A 151 -3.54 -11.03 -5.76
C PHE A 151 -4.43 -10.84 -4.53
N PHE A 152 -4.82 -11.92 -3.86
CA PHE A 152 -5.65 -11.87 -2.67
C PHE A 152 -4.97 -11.10 -1.52
N VAL A 153 -3.70 -11.40 -1.22
CA VAL A 153 -2.95 -10.70 -0.17
C VAL A 153 -2.83 -9.22 -0.48
N GLU A 154 -2.49 -8.89 -1.72
CA GLU A 154 -2.31 -7.52 -2.17
C GLU A 154 -3.64 -6.75 -2.14
N TYR A 155 -4.73 -7.38 -2.59
CA TYR A 155 -6.07 -6.82 -2.55
C TYR A 155 -6.57 -6.62 -1.11
N VAL A 156 -6.30 -7.54 -0.20
CA VAL A 156 -6.58 -7.37 1.24
C VAL A 156 -5.69 -6.27 1.84
N TYR A 157 -4.43 -6.18 1.40
CA TYR A 157 -3.50 -5.12 1.78
C TYR A 157 -3.82 -3.77 1.13
N SER A 158 -4.68 -3.65 0.13
CA SER A 158 -5.16 -2.37 -0.43
C SER A 158 -6.60 -2.02 -0.05
N GLU A 159 -7.49 -3.01 0.08
CA GLU A 159 -8.93 -2.88 0.31
C GLU A 159 -9.39 -3.61 1.60
N LEU A 160 -9.23 -2.95 2.76
CA LEU A 160 -9.54 -3.51 4.09
C LEU A 160 -10.99 -4.04 4.26
N PRO A 161 -12.05 -3.43 3.70
CA PRO A 161 -13.42 -3.88 3.95
C PRO A 161 -13.76 -5.26 3.35
N ILE A 162 -13.10 -5.67 2.27
CA ILE A 162 -13.39 -6.94 1.58
C ILE A 162 -12.77 -8.13 2.33
N PHE A 163 -11.63 -7.92 2.99
CA PHE A 163 -11.04 -8.89 3.92
C PHE A 163 -11.96 -9.23 5.10
N MET A 164 -12.68 -8.22 5.61
CA MET A 164 -13.61 -8.40 6.73
C MET A 164 -14.83 -9.25 6.38
N LEU A 165 -15.22 -9.26 5.11
CA LEU A 165 -16.31 -10.07 4.60
C LEU A 165 -15.95 -11.54 4.44
N SER A 166 -14.70 -11.81 4.08
CA SER A 166 -14.25 -13.11 3.56
C SER A 166 -13.40 -13.93 4.53
N ALA A 167 -12.55 -13.30 5.34
CA ALA A 167 -11.48 -14.00 6.06
C ALA A 167 -11.42 -13.73 7.57
N GLN A 168 -11.93 -12.59 8.05
CA GLN A 168 -11.91 -12.20 9.46
C GLN A 168 -12.95 -12.87 10.35
N GLN A 169 -13.71 -13.83 9.84
CA GLN A 169 -14.74 -14.48 10.63
C GLN A 169 -14.06 -15.36 11.70
N PRO A 170 -14.30 -15.10 13.00
CA PRO A 170 -13.67 -15.81 14.11
C PRO A 170 -14.20 -17.22 14.27
N ASN A 171 -15.25 -17.58 13.54
CA ASN A 171 -15.83 -18.91 13.60
C ASN A 171 -15.13 -19.83 12.59
N ALA A 172 -14.50 -20.89 13.10
CA ALA A 172 -13.89 -21.94 12.29
C ALA A 172 -14.90 -22.60 11.34
N ASP A 173 -16.20 -22.52 11.66
CA ASP A 173 -17.28 -23.09 10.84
C ASP A 173 -17.38 -22.48 9.42
N TYR A 174 -16.79 -21.30 9.16
CA TYR A 174 -16.79 -20.64 7.84
C TYR A 174 -15.49 -20.84 7.05
N VAL A 175 -14.55 -21.59 7.62
CA VAL A 175 -13.30 -21.97 6.96
C VAL A 175 -13.40 -23.44 6.59
N LEU A 176 -13.68 -23.72 5.32
CA LEU A 176 -13.73 -25.10 4.82
C LEU A 176 -12.33 -25.72 4.78
N TYR A 177 -11.33 -24.90 4.48
CA TYR A 177 -9.93 -25.32 4.48
C TYR A 177 -8.98 -24.13 4.59
N GLU A 178 -7.85 -24.32 5.25
CA GLU A 178 -6.70 -23.42 5.20
C GLU A 178 -5.42 -24.19 5.54
N CYS A 179 -4.33 -23.90 4.84
CA CYS A 179 -3.02 -24.38 5.25
C CYS A 179 -2.53 -23.65 6.52
N ALA A 180 -1.54 -24.19 7.21
CA ALA A 180 -1.04 -23.63 8.47
C ALA A 180 -0.57 -22.16 8.37
N ARG A 181 0.09 -21.78 7.27
CA ARG A 181 0.54 -20.39 7.05
C ARG A 181 -0.64 -19.45 6.82
N MET A 182 -1.59 -19.86 5.97
CA MET A 182 -2.79 -19.08 5.70
C MET A 182 -3.65 -18.88 6.96
N LYS A 183 -3.74 -19.91 7.81
CA LYS A 183 -4.39 -19.82 9.12
C LYS A 183 -3.75 -18.78 10.03
N LEU A 184 -2.43 -18.82 10.18
CA LEU A 184 -1.69 -17.83 10.97
C LEU A 184 -1.89 -16.43 10.40
N TRP A 185 -1.73 -16.29 9.08
CA TRP A 185 -1.92 -15.03 8.38
C TRP A 185 -3.30 -14.43 8.62
N ARG A 186 -4.36 -15.22 8.45
CA ARG A 186 -5.75 -14.79 8.66
C ARG A 186 -6.03 -14.37 10.11
N GLN A 187 -5.54 -15.16 11.07
CA GLN A 187 -5.73 -14.90 12.50
C GLN A 187 -5.02 -13.63 12.99
N HIS A 188 -3.91 -13.26 12.37
CA HIS A 188 -3.07 -12.16 12.82
C HIS A 188 -3.00 -10.97 11.86
N TRP A 189 -3.65 -11.03 10.69
CA TRP A 189 -3.60 -9.97 9.68
C TRP A 189 -3.87 -8.57 10.23
N ASN A 190 -4.94 -8.41 11.02
CA ASN A 190 -5.24 -7.11 11.63
C ASN A 190 -4.12 -6.64 12.55
N GLN A 191 -3.51 -7.57 13.27
CA GLN A 191 -2.43 -7.27 14.20
C GLN A 191 -1.18 -6.81 13.46
N TRP A 192 -0.93 -7.39 12.30
CA TRP A 192 0.27 -7.16 11.50
C TRP A 192 0.16 -6.00 10.52
N PHE A 193 -1.04 -5.69 10.01
CA PHE A 193 -1.20 -4.77 8.87
C PHE A 193 -2.30 -3.70 9.03
N LEU A 194 -3.14 -3.74 10.07
CA LEU A 194 -4.20 -2.73 10.23
C LEU A 194 -3.64 -1.35 10.58
N ARG A 195 -4.10 -0.32 9.86
CA ARG A 195 -3.80 1.09 10.14
C ARG A 195 -5.08 1.88 10.42
N ILE A 196 -5.06 2.70 11.47
CA ILE A 196 -6.23 3.49 11.88
C ILE A 196 -6.64 4.50 10.80
N ALA A 197 -5.69 5.25 10.26
CA ALA A 197 -6.00 6.30 9.30
C ALA A 197 -6.49 5.72 7.95
N ARG A 198 -5.98 4.57 7.54
CA ARG A 198 -6.51 3.85 6.38
C ARG A 198 -7.89 3.25 6.64
N ALA A 199 -8.08 2.60 7.78
CA ALA A 199 -9.39 2.07 8.20
C ALA A 199 -10.45 3.18 8.17
N LYS A 200 -10.13 4.36 8.71
CA LYS A 200 -11.00 5.53 8.64
C LYS A 200 -11.48 5.82 7.21
N ASN A 201 -10.56 5.93 6.25
CA ASN A 201 -10.91 6.28 4.88
C ASN A 201 -11.68 5.16 4.18
N SER A 202 -11.19 3.92 4.26
CA SER A 202 -11.80 2.78 3.58
C SER A 202 -13.20 2.46 4.12
N PHE A 203 -13.41 2.43 5.43
CA PHE A 203 -14.72 2.08 6.01
C PHE A 203 -15.73 3.22 5.90
N LEU A 204 -15.32 4.49 6.00
CA LEU A 204 -16.24 5.62 5.78
C LEU A 204 -16.61 5.76 4.31
N HIS A 205 -15.68 5.46 3.39
CA HIS A 205 -16.00 5.35 1.97
C HIS A 205 -17.03 4.23 1.74
N GLU A 206 -16.76 3.03 2.26
CA GLU A 206 -17.65 1.88 2.08
C GLU A 206 -19.03 2.10 2.70
N LEU A 207 -19.11 2.74 3.87
CA LEU A 207 -20.35 3.21 4.47
C LEU A 207 -21.13 4.04 3.43
N LYS A 208 -20.58 5.15 2.95
CA LYS A 208 -21.26 6.01 1.96
C LYS A 208 -21.57 5.29 0.64
N TYR A 209 -20.66 4.46 0.17
CA TYR A 209 -20.82 3.69 -1.06
C TYR A 209 -22.02 2.74 -0.97
N CYS A 210 -22.16 2.02 0.14
CA CYS A 210 -23.31 1.15 0.43
C CYS A 210 -24.64 1.93 0.41
N PHE A 211 -24.68 3.14 0.99
CA PHE A 211 -25.87 3.99 0.94
C PHE A 211 -26.25 4.37 -0.50
N ASN A 212 -25.26 4.86 -1.26
CA ASN A 212 -25.44 5.26 -2.66
C ASN A 212 -25.81 4.06 -3.56
N LYS A 213 -25.23 2.89 -3.33
CA LYS A 213 -25.55 1.64 -4.02
C LYS A 213 -27.00 1.23 -3.77
N SER A 214 -27.49 1.38 -2.53
CA SER A 214 -28.90 1.17 -2.18
C SER A 214 -29.82 2.10 -2.97
N SER A 215 -29.49 3.40 -3.02
CA SER A 215 -30.26 4.39 -3.81
C SER A 215 -30.28 4.06 -5.31
N ARG A 216 -29.17 3.61 -5.89
CA ARG A 216 -29.10 3.17 -7.30
C ARG A 216 -30.05 1.99 -7.58
N PHE A 217 -30.05 0.96 -6.74
CA PHE A 217 -30.97 -0.18 -6.89
C PHE A 217 -32.43 0.26 -6.74
N TRP A 218 -32.73 1.17 -5.81
CA TRP A 218 -34.06 1.74 -5.67
C TRP A 218 -34.50 2.52 -6.91
N ASN A 219 -33.62 3.36 -7.48
CA ASN A 219 -33.94 4.08 -8.70
C ASN A 219 -34.16 3.13 -9.88
N GLY A 220 -33.42 2.02 -9.95
CA GLY A 220 -33.67 0.96 -10.93
C GLY A 220 -35.05 0.31 -10.76
N LEU A 221 -35.51 0.11 -9.52
CA LEU A 221 -36.88 -0.36 -9.24
C LEU A 221 -37.92 0.67 -9.70
N LYS A 222 -37.74 1.94 -9.34
CA LYS A 222 -38.67 3.04 -9.69
C LYS A 222 -38.77 3.26 -11.20
N ASN A 223 -37.63 3.16 -11.90
CA ASN A 223 -37.54 3.40 -13.34
C ASN A 223 -37.87 2.16 -14.18
N GLY A 224 -38.28 1.05 -13.55
CA GLY A 224 -38.68 -0.17 -14.27
C GLY A 224 -37.54 -0.93 -14.95
N ILE A 225 -36.28 -0.73 -14.52
CA ILE A 225 -35.11 -1.48 -15.02
C ILE A 225 -35.26 -2.98 -14.69
N PHE A 226 -35.81 -3.29 -13.51
CA PHE A 226 -36.11 -4.67 -13.09
C PHE A 226 -37.58 -4.98 -13.40
N THR A 227 -37.82 -5.70 -14.50
CA THR A 227 -39.17 -5.92 -15.04
C THR A 227 -39.87 -7.17 -14.51
N THR A 228 -39.12 -8.17 -14.06
CA THR A 228 -39.66 -9.43 -13.53
C THR A 228 -39.91 -9.37 -12.02
N ASP A 229 -40.88 -10.13 -11.51
CA ASP A 229 -41.14 -10.20 -10.06
C ASP A 229 -39.92 -10.67 -9.26
N HIS A 230 -39.20 -11.66 -9.80
CA HIS A 230 -37.92 -12.10 -9.24
C HIS A 230 -36.88 -10.96 -9.24
N GLY A 231 -36.71 -10.26 -10.37
CA GLY A 231 -35.78 -9.15 -10.49
C GLY A 231 -36.09 -8.00 -9.52
N ARG A 232 -37.38 -7.69 -9.35
CA ARG A 232 -37.84 -6.66 -8.40
C ARG A 232 -37.59 -7.06 -6.96
N LYS A 233 -37.92 -8.31 -6.56
CA LYS A 233 -37.61 -8.83 -5.22
C LYS A 233 -36.11 -8.85 -4.94
N SER A 234 -35.29 -9.28 -5.91
CA SER A 234 -33.83 -9.29 -5.80
C SER A 234 -33.25 -7.88 -5.65
N ALA A 235 -33.70 -6.91 -6.46
CA ALA A 235 -33.26 -5.53 -6.33
C ALA A 235 -33.66 -4.91 -4.98
N LEU A 236 -34.87 -5.18 -4.49
CA LEU A 236 -35.30 -4.71 -3.16
C LEU A 236 -34.48 -5.36 -2.03
N LYS A 237 -34.19 -6.67 -2.12
CA LYS A 237 -33.25 -7.37 -1.22
C LYS A 237 -31.89 -6.67 -1.23
N LYS A 238 -31.38 -6.28 -2.41
CA LYS A 238 -30.12 -5.53 -2.54
C LYS A 238 -30.18 -4.14 -1.91
N VAL A 239 -31.31 -3.42 -2.00
CA VAL A 239 -31.49 -2.12 -1.29
C VAL A 239 -31.29 -2.33 0.22
N LYS A 240 -32.04 -3.25 0.82
CA LYS A 240 -32.01 -3.49 2.28
C LYS A 240 -30.65 -4.01 2.75
N LYS A 241 -30.09 -5.00 2.03
CA LYS A 241 -28.78 -5.60 2.32
C LYS A 241 -27.67 -4.54 2.33
N ASN A 242 -27.60 -3.68 1.32
CA ASN A 242 -26.55 -2.66 1.25
C ASN A 242 -26.70 -1.60 2.37
N LEU A 243 -27.91 -1.18 2.74
CA LEU A 243 -28.12 -0.28 3.90
C LEU A 243 -27.64 -0.90 5.21
N ALA A 244 -27.95 -2.18 5.44
CA ALA A 244 -27.49 -2.88 6.63
C ALA A 244 -25.97 -3.10 6.64
N HIS A 245 -25.40 -3.45 5.49
CA HIS A 245 -23.98 -3.76 5.33
C HIS A 245 -23.08 -2.56 5.63
N GLY A 246 -23.42 -1.36 5.15
CA GLY A 246 -22.61 -0.17 5.42
C GLY A 246 -22.43 0.09 6.92
N ILE A 247 -23.52 0.01 7.70
CA ILE A 247 -23.48 0.17 9.15
C ILE A 247 -22.68 -0.97 9.80
N ARG A 248 -22.97 -2.22 9.41
CA ARG A 248 -22.31 -3.43 9.94
C ARG A 248 -20.79 -3.37 9.76
N TYR A 249 -20.31 -2.98 8.59
CA TYR A 249 -18.87 -2.85 8.35
C TYR A 249 -18.23 -1.77 9.21
N CYS A 250 -18.89 -0.61 9.34
CA CYS A 250 -18.38 0.46 10.19
C CYS A 250 -18.28 0.01 11.67
N LYS A 251 -19.28 -0.73 12.17
CA LYS A 251 -19.27 -1.28 13.53
C LYS A 251 -18.19 -2.33 13.75
N PHE A 252 -18.02 -3.26 12.81
CA PHE A 252 -16.95 -4.24 12.92
C PHE A 252 -15.57 -3.58 12.81
N ALA A 253 -15.43 -2.57 11.95
CA ALA A 253 -14.19 -1.80 11.85
C ALA A 253 -13.88 -1.09 13.17
N TYR A 254 -14.89 -0.54 13.84
CA TYR A 254 -14.77 -0.01 15.19
C TYR A 254 -14.22 -1.08 16.14
N GLN A 255 -14.85 -2.26 16.20
CA GLN A 255 -14.38 -3.35 17.07
C GLN A 255 -12.94 -3.80 16.75
N ILE A 256 -12.58 -3.91 15.47
CA ILE A 256 -11.23 -4.27 15.05
C ILE A 256 -10.21 -3.21 15.41
N VAL A 257 -10.51 -1.93 15.16
CA VAL A 257 -9.59 -0.84 15.44
C VAL A 257 -9.34 -0.68 16.94
N PHE A 258 -10.36 -0.81 17.77
CA PHE A 258 -10.25 -0.60 19.21
C PHE A 258 -9.96 -1.88 20.01
N GLY A 259 -10.41 -3.03 19.54
CA GLY A 259 -10.30 -4.34 20.21
C GLY A 259 -9.45 -5.37 19.48
N GLY A 260 -8.86 -5.05 18.32
CA GLY A 260 -8.00 -5.93 17.51
C GLY A 260 -8.73 -7.08 16.80
N CYS A 261 -9.97 -7.35 17.16
CA CYS A 261 -10.81 -8.40 16.63
C CYS A 261 -12.30 -8.00 16.71
N ILE A 262 -13.16 -8.77 16.05
CA ILE A 262 -14.60 -8.63 16.21
C ILE A 262 -15.03 -9.55 17.36
N TYR A 263 -15.67 -8.96 18.37
CA TYR A 263 -16.09 -9.67 19.59
C TYR A 263 -17.61 -9.66 19.80
N ASP A 264 -18.34 -8.72 19.20
CA ASP A 264 -19.80 -8.65 19.27
C ASP A 264 -20.45 -8.69 17.87
N TYR A 265 -20.94 -9.88 17.56
CA TYR A 265 -21.78 -10.13 16.38
C TYR A 265 -23.26 -9.89 16.65
N LYS A 266 -23.73 -10.05 17.90
CA LYS A 266 -25.15 -10.03 18.25
C LYS A 266 -25.76 -8.67 17.99
N GLU A 267 -25.14 -7.60 18.48
CA GLU A 267 -25.65 -6.24 18.31
C GLU A 267 -25.67 -5.84 16.82
N THR A 268 -24.65 -6.28 16.07
CA THR A 268 -24.52 -5.99 14.64
C THR A 268 -25.53 -6.77 13.80
N ASN A 269 -25.82 -8.02 14.16
CA ASN A 269 -26.85 -8.83 13.52
C ASN A 269 -28.25 -8.32 13.83
N LYS A 270 -28.49 -7.80 15.05
CA LYS A 270 -29.77 -7.16 15.39
C LYS A 270 -30.07 -5.95 14.48
N VAL A 271 -29.06 -5.12 14.19
CA VAL A 271 -29.20 -3.99 13.24
C VAL A 271 -29.48 -4.49 11.82
N TYR A 272 -28.81 -5.58 11.41
CA TYR A 272 -29.08 -6.20 10.10
C TYR A 272 -30.53 -6.69 10.02
N ASP A 273 -31.00 -7.39 11.04
CA ASP A 273 -32.36 -7.93 11.07
C ASP A 273 -33.41 -6.81 11.05
N ASP A 274 -33.15 -5.72 11.78
CA ASP A 274 -34.02 -4.56 11.81
C ASP A 274 -34.16 -3.90 10.44
N ILE A 275 -33.06 -3.71 9.72
CA ILE A 275 -33.10 -3.08 8.39
C ILE A 275 -33.62 -4.04 7.31
N VAL A 276 -33.27 -5.33 7.38
CA VAL A 276 -33.57 -6.29 6.31
C VAL A 276 -34.94 -6.92 6.44
N PHE A 277 -35.35 -7.29 7.66
CA PHE A 277 -36.60 -8.02 7.89
C PHE A 277 -37.71 -7.12 8.44
N ASN A 278 -37.39 -6.10 9.25
CA ASN A 278 -38.44 -5.25 9.84
C ASN A 278 -38.90 -4.09 8.93
N THR A 279 -38.35 -3.94 7.72
CA THR A 279 -38.69 -2.85 6.78
C THR A 279 -39.58 -3.29 5.62
N ASP A 280 -40.17 -4.49 5.66
CA ASP A 280 -41.03 -5.01 4.56
C ASP A 280 -42.26 -4.15 4.29
N HIS A 281 -42.69 -3.36 5.28
CA HIS A 281 -43.82 -2.45 5.17
C HIS A 281 -43.50 -1.13 4.46
N TYR A 282 -42.22 -0.79 4.26
CA TYR A 282 -41.80 0.46 3.60
C TYR A 282 -42.07 0.43 2.10
N LYS A 283 -42.67 1.51 1.58
CA LYS A 283 -43.12 1.64 0.19
C LYS A 283 -42.34 2.69 -0.61
N THR A 284 -41.54 3.52 0.05
CA THR A 284 -40.82 4.64 -0.55
C THR A 284 -39.36 4.65 -0.14
N TRP A 285 -38.48 5.22 -0.97
CA TRP A 285 -37.08 5.42 -0.62
C TRP A 285 -36.90 6.27 0.63
N GLU A 286 -37.75 7.28 0.83
CA GLU A 286 -37.59 8.20 1.95
C GLU A 286 -37.79 7.49 3.30
N GLU A 287 -38.67 6.49 3.37
CA GLU A 287 -38.82 5.63 4.57
C GLU A 287 -37.54 4.85 4.86
N TYR A 288 -36.96 4.18 3.86
CA TYR A 288 -35.68 3.47 4.01
C TYR A 288 -34.53 4.41 4.38
N LYS A 289 -34.48 5.58 3.74
CA LYS A 289 -33.47 6.60 3.96
C LYS A 289 -33.56 7.13 5.39
N ILE A 290 -34.72 7.57 5.86
CA ILE A 290 -34.90 8.11 7.22
C ILE A 290 -34.48 7.09 8.27
N HIS A 291 -34.86 5.81 8.10
CA HIS A 291 -34.51 4.73 9.02
C HIS A 291 -32.99 4.51 9.11
N ALA A 292 -32.31 4.45 7.97
CA ALA A 292 -30.87 4.16 7.93
C ALA A 292 -29.99 5.41 8.20
N GLU A 293 -30.38 6.59 7.70
CA GLU A 293 -29.55 7.81 7.68
C GLU A 293 -29.12 8.25 9.09
N GLN A 294 -29.97 8.06 10.10
CA GLN A 294 -29.61 8.32 11.49
C GLN A 294 -28.42 7.47 11.96
N HIS A 295 -28.43 6.18 11.66
CA HIS A 295 -27.32 5.27 11.99
C HIS A 295 -26.07 5.61 11.19
N TYR A 296 -26.22 5.93 9.90
CA TYR A 296 -25.11 6.33 9.05
C TYR A 296 -24.42 7.59 9.55
N ASN A 297 -25.19 8.62 9.90
CA ASN A 297 -24.67 9.88 10.42
C ASN A 297 -23.98 9.67 11.77
N LYS A 298 -24.60 8.91 12.68
CA LYS A 298 -24.01 8.56 13.98
C LYS A 298 -22.64 7.89 13.80
N TRP A 299 -22.59 6.78 13.07
CA TRP A 299 -21.35 6.01 12.89
C TRP A 299 -20.30 6.78 12.08
N ASN A 300 -20.71 7.61 11.11
CA ASN A 300 -19.78 8.47 10.37
C ASN A 300 -19.12 9.54 11.27
N ILE A 301 -19.83 10.08 12.26
CA ILE A 301 -19.29 11.07 13.20
C ILE A 301 -18.44 10.37 14.27
N GLU A 302 -19.00 9.42 15.01
CA GLU A 302 -18.32 8.75 16.13
C GLU A 302 -17.04 8.06 15.67
N PHE A 303 -17.09 7.27 14.59
CA PHE A 303 -15.89 6.62 14.06
C PHE A 303 -14.85 7.62 13.57
N LYS A 304 -15.26 8.74 12.97
CA LYS A 304 -14.32 9.76 12.48
C LYS A 304 -13.61 10.48 13.62
N ASP A 305 -14.34 10.81 14.68
CA ASP A 305 -13.86 11.61 15.81
C ASP A 305 -13.03 10.76 16.77
N ASP A 306 -13.47 9.56 17.11
CA ASP A 306 -12.73 8.66 17.99
C ASP A 306 -11.36 8.30 17.39
N LEU A 307 -11.30 7.97 16.09
CA LEU A 307 -10.04 7.69 15.41
C LEU A 307 -9.12 8.92 15.34
N LYS A 308 -9.68 10.12 15.20
CA LYS A 308 -8.90 11.36 15.22
C LYS A 308 -8.32 11.60 16.62
N ASN A 309 -9.09 11.35 17.67
CA ASN A 309 -8.66 11.53 19.05
C ASN A 309 -7.55 10.55 19.43
N VAL A 310 -7.67 9.27 19.06
CA VAL A 310 -6.60 8.27 19.30
C VAL A 310 -5.26 8.70 18.70
N VAL A 311 -5.26 9.14 17.44
CA VAL A 311 -4.04 9.60 16.77
C VAL A 311 -3.50 10.88 17.43
N LYS A 312 -4.38 11.83 17.76
CA LYS A 312 -4.00 13.08 18.43
C LYS A 312 -3.35 12.83 19.80
N ASP A 313 -3.93 11.95 20.60
CA ASP A 313 -3.41 11.61 21.93
C ASP A 313 -2.04 10.94 21.82
N ALA A 314 -1.85 10.02 20.86
CA ALA A 314 -0.54 9.41 20.60
C ALA A 314 0.52 10.45 20.21
N LEU A 315 0.15 11.41 19.34
CA LEU A 315 1.02 12.52 18.93
C LEU A 315 1.41 13.43 20.09
N GLU A 316 0.43 13.83 20.92
CA GLU A 316 0.68 14.69 22.08
C GLU A 316 1.59 14.02 23.11
N ASN A 317 1.46 12.70 23.30
CA ASN A 317 2.36 11.94 24.14
C ASN A 317 3.77 11.89 23.56
N MET A 318 3.92 11.61 22.25
CA MET A 318 5.23 11.58 21.61
C MET A 318 5.96 12.93 21.70
N LYS A 319 5.25 14.05 21.49
CA LYS A 319 5.81 15.40 21.62
C LYS A 319 6.35 15.72 23.02
N LYS A 320 5.82 15.07 24.06
CA LYS A 320 6.24 15.27 25.46
C LYS A 320 7.40 14.36 25.86
N ILE A 321 7.84 13.44 25.01
CA ILE A 321 8.94 12.54 25.32
C ILE A 321 10.26 13.28 25.17
N SER A 322 10.97 13.44 26.29
CA SER A 322 12.40 13.75 26.28
C SER A 322 13.19 12.44 26.32
N PRO A 323 13.97 12.12 25.27
CA PRO A 323 14.75 10.90 25.24
C PRO A 323 15.84 10.92 26.32
N LYS A 324 16.16 9.74 26.86
CA LYS A 324 17.32 9.57 27.73
C LYS A 324 18.60 9.67 26.88
N PRO A 325 19.74 10.10 27.46
CA PRO A 325 21.02 10.01 26.76
C PRO A 325 21.26 8.58 26.23
N GLY A 326 21.63 8.44 24.96
CA GLY A 326 21.83 7.13 24.32
C GLY A 326 20.55 6.37 23.97
N SER A 327 19.39 7.02 23.94
CA SER A 327 18.11 6.41 23.54
C SER A 327 17.45 7.20 22.41
N LEU A 328 16.72 6.50 21.54
CA LEU A 328 15.90 7.12 20.49
C LEU A 328 14.54 7.53 21.04
N THR A 329 13.99 8.62 20.54
CA THR A 329 12.65 9.09 20.91
C THR A 329 11.59 8.03 20.61
N ILE A 330 11.72 7.31 19.48
CA ILE A 330 10.81 6.23 19.11
C ILE A 330 10.90 5.03 20.06
N VAL A 331 12.11 4.72 20.55
CA VAL A 331 12.33 3.64 21.52
C VAL A 331 11.77 4.03 22.88
N GLU A 332 11.94 5.28 23.31
CA GLU A 332 11.29 5.79 24.52
C GLU A 332 9.77 5.88 24.37
N PHE A 333 9.26 6.18 23.17
CA PHE A 333 7.83 6.12 22.89
C PHE A 333 7.30 4.71 23.07
N LEU A 334 7.97 3.70 22.50
CA LEU A 334 7.66 2.31 22.81
C LEU A 334 7.77 2.05 24.32
N ASN A 335 8.89 2.29 24.99
CA ASN A 335 9.02 1.94 26.40
C ASN A 335 8.06 2.71 27.36
N ARG A 336 7.64 3.94 27.04
CA ARG A 336 6.80 4.79 27.93
C ARG A 336 5.31 4.75 27.60
N TYR A 337 4.93 4.77 26.33
CA TYR A 337 3.52 4.70 25.94
C TYR A 337 2.89 3.39 26.42
N LEU A 338 3.69 2.31 26.44
CA LEU A 338 3.26 0.98 26.84
C LEU A 338 2.98 0.81 28.32
N ALA A 339 3.68 1.55 29.18
CA ALA A 339 3.42 1.55 30.63
C ALA A 339 2.12 2.30 30.99
N CYS A 340 1.65 3.21 30.11
CA CYS A 340 0.57 4.16 30.39
C CYS A 340 -0.68 3.99 29.52
N PHE A 341 -0.65 3.19 28.45
CA PHE A 341 -1.84 2.85 27.67
C PHE A 341 -2.73 1.94 28.55
N LYS A 342 -3.52 2.58 29.40
CA LYS A 342 -4.37 1.91 30.38
C LYS A 342 -5.22 0.88 29.65
N VAL A 343 -5.04 -0.36 30.09
CA VAL A 343 -5.97 -1.49 30.00
C VAL A 343 -7.40 -1.07 30.37
N ASN A 344 -7.58 0.01 31.12
CA ASN A 344 -8.89 0.63 31.40
C ASN A 344 -9.46 1.44 30.23
N GLY A 345 -9.36 0.93 29.01
CA GLY A 345 -10.23 1.38 27.93
C GLY A 345 -11.67 1.05 28.32
N THR A 346 -12.60 1.93 27.99
CA THR A 346 -14.05 1.87 28.21
C THR A 346 -14.74 0.57 27.76
N PHE A 347 -14.00 -0.38 27.21
CA PHE A 347 -14.44 -1.60 26.55
C PHE A 347 -13.90 -2.89 27.20
N ILE A 348 -13.08 -2.78 28.25
CA ILE A 348 -12.91 -3.90 29.19
C ILE A 348 -14.07 -3.80 30.17
N ASP A 349 -15.18 -4.43 29.81
CA ASP A 349 -16.27 -4.64 30.76
C ASP A 349 -15.71 -5.46 31.92
N THR A 350 -15.47 -4.79 33.05
CA THR A 350 -15.00 -5.40 34.30
C THR A 350 -16.05 -6.36 34.87
N ASN A 351 -17.28 -6.36 34.34
CA ASN A 351 -18.39 -7.18 34.81
C ASN A 351 -18.82 -8.29 33.85
N ASN A 352 -18.30 -8.37 32.62
CA ASN A 352 -18.54 -9.50 31.72
C ASN A 352 -17.23 -10.12 31.23
N ASN A 353 -17.06 -11.39 31.54
CA ASN A 353 -15.94 -12.28 31.20
C ASN A 353 -15.70 -12.50 29.69
N VAL A 354 -15.60 -11.45 28.89
CA VAL A 354 -15.11 -11.51 27.50
C VAL A 354 -13.81 -10.72 27.39
N ILE A 355 -12.95 -10.90 28.39
CA ILE A 355 -11.55 -11.13 28.05
C ILE A 355 -11.61 -12.46 27.28
N LEU A 356 -11.44 -12.44 25.95
CA LEU A 356 -10.76 -13.55 25.32
C LEU A 356 -9.44 -13.63 26.09
N ARG A 357 -9.42 -14.45 27.15
CA ARG A 357 -8.22 -14.94 27.79
C ARG A 357 -7.55 -15.76 26.71
N HIS A 358 -6.97 -15.08 25.72
CA HIS A 358 -5.67 -15.46 25.25
C HIS A 358 -4.85 -15.50 26.52
N THR A 359 -4.74 -16.70 27.09
CA THR A 359 -3.74 -17.01 28.10
C THR A 359 -2.46 -16.27 27.70
N PHE A 360 -1.78 -15.66 28.67
CA PHE A 360 -0.52 -14.94 28.44
C PHE A 360 0.49 -15.75 27.61
N ASP A 361 0.32 -17.08 27.52
CA ASP A 361 0.98 -17.99 26.56
C ASP A 361 0.74 -17.69 25.05
N LYS A 362 -0.19 -16.80 24.68
CA LYS A 362 -0.43 -16.27 23.32
C LYS A 362 -0.16 -14.76 23.26
N ASN A 363 1.07 -14.39 23.57
CA ASN A 363 1.66 -13.07 23.83
C ASN A 363 1.56 -11.94 22.74
N TYR A 364 0.65 -12.00 21.76
CA TYR A 364 0.75 -11.17 20.53
C TYR A 364 -0.31 -10.09 20.33
N SER A 365 -1.47 -10.21 20.97
CA SER A 365 -2.36 -9.05 21.14
C SER A 365 -1.65 -7.90 21.86
N PHE A 366 -0.65 -8.23 22.69
CA PHE A 366 0.29 -7.29 23.26
C PHE A 366 1.11 -6.56 22.20
N GLN A 367 1.76 -7.20 21.21
CA GLN A 367 2.57 -6.45 20.24
C GLN A 367 1.75 -5.51 19.33
N TYR A 368 0.49 -5.84 19.07
CA TYR A 368 -0.43 -5.00 18.30
C TYR A 368 -0.90 -3.75 19.06
N CYS A 369 -1.37 -3.91 20.30
CA CYS A 369 -1.82 -2.79 21.13
C CYS A 369 -0.65 -2.08 21.82
N HIS A 370 0.44 -2.82 22.04
CA HIS A 370 1.49 -2.51 22.99
C HIS A 370 2.92 -2.89 22.51
N GLY A 371 3.18 -2.97 21.21
CA GLY A 371 4.53 -3.23 20.68
C GLY A 371 4.82 -2.53 19.36
N PRO A 372 5.83 -2.95 18.60
CA PRO A 372 6.28 -2.23 17.41
C PRO A 372 5.16 -2.03 16.39
N PHE A 373 4.26 -3.00 16.21
CA PHE A 373 3.09 -2.89 15.32
C PHE A 373 2.11 -1.77 15.69
N SER A 374 2.13 -1.29 16.94
CA SER A 374 1.36 -0.09 17.33
C SER A 374 1.80 1.16 16.58
N LEU A 375 3.08 1.25 16.20
CA LEU A 375 3.61 2.34 15.38
C LEU A 375 2.98 2.34 13.98
N MET A 376 2.82 1.17 13.38
CA MET A 376 2.13 1.02 12.10
C MET A 376 0.63 1.28 12.20
N ARG A 377 0.01 0.87 13.32
CA ARG A 377 -1.40 1.15 13.59
C ARG A 377 -1.69 2.65 13.70
N LEU A 378 -0.83 3.40 14.39
CA LEU A 378 -1.04 4.81 14.74
C LEU A 378 -0.42 5.79 13.73
N PHE A 379 0.72 5.42 13.13
CA PHE A 379 1.54 6.29 12.29
C PHE A 379 1.85 5.64 10.93
N ALA A 380 2.36 6.44 10.00
CA ALA A 380 2.81 5.97 8.69
C ALA A 380 4.19 5.26 8.78
N ILE A 381 4.30 4.25 9.64
CA ILE A 381 5.53 3.46 9.87
C ILE A 381 5.23 2.00 9.50
N ASN A 382 6.03 1.38 8.66
CA ASN A 382 6.02 -0.06 8.43
C ASN A 382 6.82 -0.76 9.51
N VAL A 383 6.34 -1.92 9.94
CA VAL A 383 6.98 -2.77 10.94
C VAL A 383 7.20 -4.13 10.31
N THR A 384 8.47 -4.48 10.12
CA THR A 384 8.90 -5.70 9.43
C THR A 384 9.72 -6.55 10.39
N PRO A 385 9.24 -7.71 10.85
CA PRO A 385 10.09 -8.68 11.54
C PRO A 385 11.38 -8.99 10.74
N ILE A 386 12.50 -9.42 11.36
CA ILE A 386 13.79 -9.64 10.62
C ILE A 386 14.31 -11.09 10.70
N ASP A 387 13.90 -11.86 11.71
CA ASP A 387 14.29 -13.27 11.90
C ASP A 387 13.08 -14.22 11.78
N TRP A 388 12.75 -14.53 10.52
CA TRP A 388 11.52 -15.22 10.16
C TRP A 388 11.66 -16.74 10.26
N HIS A 389 11.26 -17.31 11.39
CA HIS A 389 10.87 -18.72 11.46
C HIS A 389 9.51 -18.94 10.77
N ASP A 390 9.07 -20.20 10.63
CA ASP A 390 7.73 -20.61 10.15
C ASP A 390 6.53 -19.86 10.80
N ASN A 391 6.76 -19.06 11.85
CA ASN A 391 5.77 -18.19 12.48
C ASN A 391 6.39 -16.80 12.79
N PRO A 392 5.98 -15.73 12.06
CA PRO A 392 6.44 -14.35 12.24
C PRO A 392 6.29 -13.81 13.66
N ASN A 393 5.32 -14.34 14.41
CA ASN A 393 5.09 -13.93 15.79
C ASN A 393 6.33 -14.22 16.67
N LYS A 394 7.19 -15.19 16.34
CA LYS A 394 8.36 -15.51 17.17
C LYS A 394 9.54 -14.54 17.01
N ALA A 395 9.42 -13.51 16.17
CA ALA A 395 10.51 -12.58 15.91
C ALA A 395 10.93 -11.78 17.15
N LYS A 396 12.25 -11.60 17.31
CA LYS A 396 12.86 -10.76 18.36
C LYS A 396 13.28 -9.38 17.84
N LEU A 397 13.38 -9.24 16.51
CA LEU A 397 13.83 -8.05 15.82
C LEU A 397 12.75 -7.51 14.89
N PHE A 398 12.57 -6.20 14.90
CA PHE A 398 11.58 -5.49 14.09
C PHE A 398 12.24 -4.28 13.42
N LYS A 399 12.30 -4.27 12.09
CA LYS A 399 12.67 -3.12 11.28
C LYS A 399 11.51 -2.14 11.20
N LEU A 400 11.81 -0.89 11.51
CA LEU A 400 10.92 0.25 11.34
C LEU A 400 11.32 0.96 10.05
N ASN A 401 10.37 1.18 9.16
CA ASN A 401 10.57 1.95 7.93
C ASN A 401 9.47 2.99 7.73
N MET A 402 9.80 4.20 7.31
CA MET A 402 8.77 5.18 6.96
C MET A 402 7.95 4.71 5.77
N ASP A 403 6.63 4.92 5.82
CA ASP A 403 5.74 4.62 4.70
C ASP A 403 5.43 5.86 3.88
N TRP A 404 6.35 6.19 2.96
CA TRP A 404 6.26 7.37 2.12
C TRP A 404 5.01 7.40 1.22
N LYS A 405 4.41 6.25 0.91
CA LYS A 405 3.16 6.19 0.14
C LYS A 405 1.99 6.73 0.94
N TYR A 406 1.92 6.42 2.24
CA TYR A 406 0.78 6.75 3.10
C TYR A 406 0.96 8.04 3.91
N ILE A 407 2.21 8.48 4.14
CA ILE A 407 2.50 9.67 4.94
C ILE A 407 1.81 10.94 4.41
N ASN A 408 1.69 11.06 3.09
CA ASN A 408 1.08 12.20 2.40
C ASN A 408 -0.45 12.10 2.27
N LEU A 409 -1.04 10.94 2.55
CA LEU A 409 -2.47 10.65 2.36
C LEU A 409 -3.29 10.80 3.66
N GLU A 410 -2.64 10.92 4.81
CA GLU A 410 -3.28 10.76 6.11
C GLU A 410 -2.96 11.91 7.08
N LEU A 411 -3.70 11.99 8.19
CA LEU A 411 -3.39 12.85 9.35
C LEU A 411 -1.96 12.63 9.93
N ALA A 412 -1.20 11.69 9.35
CA ALA A 412 0.23 11.52 9.52
C ALA A 412 1.05 12.75 9.10
N SER A 413 0.50 13.70 8.33
CA SER A 413 1.20 14.97 8.08
C SER A 413 1.47 15.76 9.35
N VAL A 414 0.68 15.56 10.42
CA VAL A 414 0.94 16.13 11.77
C VAL A 414 2.14 15.46 12.45
N PHE A 415 2.53 14.24 12.02
CA PHE A 415 3.75 13.56 12.47
C PHE A 415 5.02 14.24 11.93
N TYR A 416 4.95 14.95 10.80
CA TYR A 416 6.05 15.79 10.31
C TYR A 416 6.43 16.92 11.27
N GLU A 417 5.53 17.30 12.18
CA GLU A 417 5.85 18.29 13.22
C GLU A 417 6.85 17.76 14.26
N VAL A 418 7.13 16.44 14.29
CA VAL A 418 8.05 15.80 15.23
C VAL A 418 9.21 15.17 14.48
N SER A 419 10.35 15.86 14.35
CA SER A 419 11.51 15.40 13.58
C SER A 419 11.97 13.96 13.88
N SER A 420 11.73 13.47 15.11
CA SER A 420 12.04 12.10 15.55
C SER A 420 11.36 11.00 14.73
N TYR A 421 10.36 11.29 13.89
CA TYR A 421 9.83 10.29 12.96
C TYR A 421 10.92 9.72 12.04
N LEU A 422 11.92 10.53 11.68
CA LEU A 422 13.03 10.12 10.83
C LEU A 422 13.90 9.04 11.48
N GLU A 423 13.80 8.87 12.81
CA GLU A 423 14.39 7.74 13.53
C GLU A 423 13.81 6.40 13.05
N CYS A 424 12.64 6.37 12.43
CA CYS A 424 11.99 5.14 11.96
C CYS A 424 12.37 4.74 10.53
N ASN A 425 13.40 5.34 9.92
CA ASN A 425 13.77 5.08 8.53
C ASN A 425 14.92 4.07 8.42
N GLY A 426 14.68 2.81 8.81
CA GLY A 426 15.65 1.71 8.78
C GLY A 426 15.98 1.13 10.16
N THR A 427 15.63 1.83 11.24
CA THR A 427 15.96 1.39 12.61
C THR A 427 15.40 0.01 12.93
N ILE A 428 16.24 -0.84 13.51
CA ILE A 428 15.88 -2.17 13.99
C ILE A 428 15.77 -2.12 15.51
N VAL A 429 14.62 -2.54 16.01
CA VAL A 429 14.34 -2.62 17.44
C VAL A 429 14.37 -4.08 17.89
N GLY A 430 15.14 -4.35 18.94
CA GLY A 430 15.18 -5.62 19.64
C GLY A 430 14.21 -5.65 20.82
N ILE A 431 13.76 -6.86 21.18
CA ILE A 431 12.88 -7.10 22.32
C ILE A 431 13.59 -7.94 23.37
N THR A 432 13.55 -7.48 24.62
CA THR A 432 13.95 -8.26 25.80
C THR A 432 12.77 -8.44 26.75
N ASN A 433 12.57 -9.67 27.21
CA ASN A 433 11.60 -9.98 28.25
C ASN A 433 12.32 -9.90 29.61
N LYS A 434 11.82 -9.06 30.51
CA LYS A 434 12.24 -9.04 31.91
C LYS A 434 11.24 -9.86 32.73
N ASP A 435 11.76 -10.82 33.49
CA ASP A 435 10.99 -11.51 34.52
C ASP A 435 10.67 -10.49 35.63
N GLY A 436 9.43 -10.02 35.64
CA GLY A 436 8.91 -9.28 36.79
C GLY A 436 8.81 -10.24 37.96
N GLY A 437 9.35 -9.89 39.13
CA GLY A 437 9.36 -10.73 40.34
C GLY A 437 7.99 -11.11 40.92
N HIS A 438 6.90 -10.89 40.18
CA HIS A 438 5.54 -11.34 40.47
C HIS A 438 5.01 -12.14 39.28
N GLU A 439 4.46 -13.32 39.52
CA GLU A 439 4.04 -14.36 38.56
C GLU A 439 3.03 -13.92 37.45
N GLN A 440 2.72 -12.63 37.28
CA GLN A 440 1.70 -12.16 36.34
C GLN A 440 2.06 -10.90 35.52
N SER A 441 3.28 -10.38 35.56
CA SER A 441 3.66 -9.25 34.68
C SER A 441 5.02 -9.46 34.00
N ILE A 442 4.99 -10.02 32.78
CA ILE A 442 6.13 -9.94 31.85
C ILE A 442 6.31 -8.46 31.48
N GLN A 443 7.45 -7.87 31.82
CA GLN A 443 7.78 -6.52 31.39
C GLN A 443 8.63 -6.61 30.12
N VAL A 444 8.09 -6.10 29.00
CA VAL A 444 8.79 -6.08 27.71
C VAL A 444 9.55 -4.77 27.59
N GLU A 445 10.85 -4.84 27.26
CA GLU A 445 11.70 -3.67 27.00
C GLU A 445 12.24 -3.70 25.57
N TYR A 446 12.17 -2.54 24.93
CA TYR A 446 12.62 -2.29 23.57
C TYR A 446 13.94 -1.53 23.57
N TYR A 447 14.85 -1.90 22.69
CA TYR A 447 16.16 -1.25 22.54
C TYR A 447 16.60 -1.23 21.07
N PRO A 448 17.40 -0.23 20.65
CA PRO A 448 17.92 -0.19 19.29
C PRO A 448 18.99 -1.28 19.10
N VAL A 449 18.89 -2.01 17.99
CA VAL A 449 19.88 -3.02 17.54
C VAL A 449 20.63 -2.53 16.30
N SER A 450 19.90 -1.83 15.42
CA SER A 450 20.43 -1.00 14.34
C SER A 450 19.65 0.30 14.38
N ILE A 451 20.26 1.37 13.95
CA ILE A 451 19.59 2.66 13.79
C ILE A 451 19.67 3.07 12.33
N SER A 452 18.76 3.94 11.87
CA SER A 452 18.89 4.48 10.51
C SER A 452 20.27 5.14 10.35
N ARG A 453 20.90 5.03 9.18
CA ARG A 453 22.19 5.69 8.91
C ARG A 453 22.15 7.17 9.27
N ARG A 454 21.00 7.81 9.09
CA ARG A 454 20.77 9.24 9.31
C ARG A 454 19.29 9.55 9.10
N TYR A 455 18.91 10.72 9.59
CA TYR A 455 17.57 11.25 9.52
C TYR A 455 17.37 12.03 8.22
N LEU A 456 17.41 11.32 7.09
CA LEU A 456 17.22 11.92 5.77
C LEU A 456 15.76 12.15 5.43
N GLU A 457 15.51 13.31 4.83
CA GLU A 457 14.32 13.61 4.06
C GLU A 457 14.69 14.05 2.63
N GLU A 458 13.76 13.94 1.69
CA GLU A 458 13.88 14.58 0.38
C GLU A 458 13.80 16.10 0.51
N TYR A 459 14.64 16.82 -0.23
CA TYR A 459 14.72 18.29 -0.19
C TYR A 459 13.35 18.97 -0.42
N GLU A 460 12.53 18.45 -1.33
CA GLU A 460 11.20 19.01 -1.62
C GLU A 460 10.30 18.99 -0.37
N ASN A 461 10.32 17.91 0.40
CA ASN A 461 9.52 17.79 1.63
C ASN A 461 10.08 18.68 2.75
N LEU A 462 11.41 18.73 2.88
CA LEU A 462 12.09 19.60 3.85
C LEU A 462 11.79 21.09 3.58
N SER A 463 11.92 21.52 2.32
CA SER A 463 11.65 22.88 1.87
C SER A 463 10.19 23.28 2.12
N ASN A 464 9.24 22.37 1.87
CA ASN A 464 7.82 22.62 2.11
C ASN A 464 7.50 22.80 3.61
N ARG A 465 8.15 22.03 4.48
CA ARG A 465 7.92 22.12 5.94
C ARG A 465 8.51 23.39 6.54
N HIS A 466 9.67 23.81 6.04
CA HIS A 466 10.41 24.95 6.55
C HIS A 466 10.40 26.10 5.56
N ALA A 467 9.20 26.56 5.15
CA ALA A 467 9.01 27.63 4.16
C ALA A 467 9.79 28.95 4.44
N ASN A 468 10.42 29.08 5.62
CA ASN A 468 11.22 30.23 6.06
C ASN A 468 12.70 29.90 6.37
N ILE A 469 13.14 28.64 6.29
CA ILE A 469 14.55 28.25 6.50
C ILE A 469 15.16 27.90 5.15
N ASP A 470 16.05 28.77 4.69
CA ASP A 470 16.87 28.50 3.54
C ASP A 470 18.10 27.67 3.94
N PHE A 471 17.94 26.35 3.97
CA PHE A 471 19.03 25.40 4.24
C PHE A 471 20.15 25.48 3.18
N THR A 472 19.92 26.20 2.07
CA THR A 472 20.83 26.28 0.92
C THR A 472 21.87 27.39 1.03
N LYS A 473 21.70 28.37 1.93
CA LYS A 473 22.65 29.49 2.11
C LYS A 473 24.03 29.07 2.62
N ASN A 474 24.22 27.83 3.07
CA ASN A 474 25.51 27.35 3.56
C ASN A 474 25.73 25.85 3.26
N LEU A 475 25.75 25.50 1.97
CA LEU A 475 26.12 24.14 1.52
C LEU A 475 27.50 23.70 2.02
N CYS A 476 28.39 24.64 2.39
CA CYS A 476 29.71 24.36 2.94
C CYS A 476 29.70 23.59 4.27
N LYS A 477 28.57 23.56 4.98
CA LYS A 477 28.41 22.75 6.21
C LYS A 477 28.15 21.27 5.93
N PHE A 478 27.85 20.90 4.69
CA PHE A 478 27.44 19.56 4.32
C PHE A 478 28.58 18.82 3.62
N SER A 479 28.71 17.53 3.92
CA SER A 479 29.43 16.61 3.06
C SER A 479 28.46 16.04 2.03
N ILE A 480 28.81 16.13 0.74
CA ILE A 480 27.96 15.72 -0.37
C ILE A 480 28.47 14.39 -0.91
N TYR A 481 27.60 13.38 -0.93
CA TYR A 481 27.90 12.06 -1.46
C TYR A 481 26.97 11.71 -2.62
N VAL A 482 27.48 10.98 -3.59
CA VAL A 482 26.65 10.41 -4.64
C VAL A 482 25.80 9.29 -4.03
N LYS A 483 24.51 9.23 -4.40
CA LYS A 483 23.56 8.19 -3.97
C LYS A 483 23.47 7.11 -5.05
N PRO A 484 24.12 5.94 -4.88
CA PRO A 484 23.98 4.86 -5.84
C PRO A 484 22.56 4.31 -5.81
N ARG A 485 22.05 3.92 -6.97
CA ARG A 485 20.79 3.21 -7.09
C ARG A 485 21.00 1.76 -6.65
N GLY A 486 20.12 1.23 -5.80
CA GLY A 486 20.15 -0.19 -5.39
C GLY A 486 19.32 -0.44 -4.14
N ILE A 487 19.48 -1.63 -3.56
CA ILE A 487 18.79 -2.02 -2.33
C ILE A 487 19.64 -1.63 -1.14
N THR A 488 19.11 -0.84 -0.20
CA THR A 488 19.84 -0.56 1.05
C THR A 488 19.98 -1.83 1.86
N CYS A 489 21.20 -2.06 2.34
CA CYS A 489 21.54 -3.16 3.24
C CYS A 489 22.11 -2.57 4.53
N GLU A 490 21.74 -3.15 5.68
CA GLU A 490 22.33 -2.80 6.98
C GLU A 490 22.94 -4.05 7.59
N LEU A 491 24.20 -3.94 8.00
CA LEU A 491 24.95 -4.97 8.70
C LEU A 491 25.06 -4.59 10.18
N PHE A 492 24.51 -5.45 11.05
CA PHE A 492 24.44 -5.21 12.49
C PHE A 492 24.78 -6.48 13.27
N TYR A 493 25.14 -6.32 14.54
CA TYR A 493 25.51 -7.44 15.41
C TYR A 493 24.37 -7.80 16.35
N PHE A 494 23.94 -9.06 16.37
CA PHE A 494 22.89 -9.56 17.24
C PHE A 494 23.10 -11.04 17.56
N GLU A 495 22.84 -11.44 18.82
CA GLU A 495 22.99 -12.82 19.32
C GLU A 495 24.33 -13.48 18.92
N ASN A 496 25.42 -12.72 19.08
CA ASN A 496 26.80 -13.13 18.78
C ASN A 496 27.12 -13.39 17.30
N GLN A 497 26.34 -12.82 16.38
CA GLN A 497 26.54 -12.97 14.94
C GLN A 497 26.28 -11.65 14.20
N TRP A 498 26.89 -11.51 13.02
CA TRP A 498 26.62 -10.43 12.09
C TRP A 498 25.47 -10.79 11.16
N HIS A 499 24.51 -9.88 11.04
CA HIS A 499 23.28 -10.07 10.26
C HIS A 499 23.13 -8.96 9.24
N PHE A 500 22.61 -9.32 8.06
CA PHE A 500 22.12 -8.36 7.08
C PHE A 500 20.61 -8.23 7.15
N THR A 501 20.13 -7.00 7.04
CA THR A 501 18.75 -6.66 6.67
C THR A 501 18.74 -5.95 5.31
N LEU A 502 17.63 -6.10 4.57
CA LEU A 502 17.39 -5.47 3.27
C LEU A 502 16.13 -4.62 3.34
N ASP A 503 16.03 -3.57 2.51
CA ASP A 503 14.78 -2.79 2.41
C ASP A 503 13.65 -3.58 1.74
N THR A 504 13.97 -4.60 0.94
CA THR A 504 13.00 -5.48 0.27
C THR A 504 12.26 -6.42 1.21
N GLU A 505 12.74 -6.64 2.43
CA GLU A 505 12.10 -7.53 3.42
C GLU A 505 10.67 -7.11 3.77
N LYS A 506 10.34 -5.81 3.60
CA LYS A 506 8.97 -5.32 3.79
C LYS A 506 7.99 -6.00 2.83
N GLU A 507 8.37 -6.11 1.56
CA GLU A 507 7.52 -6.74 0.54
C GLU A 507 7.45 -8.25 0.77
N GLU A 508 8.57 -8.88 1.11
CA GLU A 508 8.61 -10.30 1.50
C GLU A 508 7.69 -10.59 2.70
N TRP A 509 7.62 -9.67 3.67
CA TRP A 509 6.69 -9.76 4.80
C TRP A 509 5.24 -9.66 4.36
N ILE A 510 4.87 -8.62 3.62
CA ILE A 510 3.47 -8.43 3.18
C ILE A 510 2.98 -9.69 2.46
N TYR A 511 3.82 -10.27 1.59
CA TYR A 511 3.51 -11.48 0.83
C TYR A 511 3.94 -12.77 1.50
N TRP A 512 4.25 -12.76 2.81
CA TRP A 512 4.81 -13.91 3.50
C TRP A 512 4.01 -15.20 3.28
N VAL A 513 2.69 -15.14 3.20
CA VAL A 513 1.87 -16.35 2.95
C VAL A 513 2.02 -16.92 1.54
N ALA A 514 2.44 -16.11 0.56
CA ALA A 514 2.65 -16.46 -0.85
C ALA A 514 4.11 -16.82 -1.19
N GLN A 515 5.08 -16.51 -0.32
CA GLN A 515 6.51 -16.72 -0.60
C GLN A 515 6.97 -18.18 -0.36
N PRO A 516 7.88 -18.73 -1.18
CA PRO A 516 8.54 -20.00 -0.90
C PRO A 516 9.43 -19.94 0.36
N ARG A 517 9.83 -21.12 0.88
CA ARG A 517 10.40 -21.27 2.24
C ARG A 517 11.88 -20.88 2.42
N GLU A 518 12.60 -20.48 1.38
CA GLU A 518 14.03 -20.18 1.49
C GLU A 518 14.43 -18.99 0.60
N ASN A 519 14.99 -17.93 1.21
CA ASN A 519 15.75 -16.90 0.51
C ASN A 519 17.19 -16.93 1.08
N ASP A 520 18.14 -17.51 0.34
CA ASP A 520 19.56 -17.58 0.71
C ASP A 520 20.31 -16.25 0.47
N GLU A 521 19.62 -15.19 0.03
CA GLU A 521 20.20 -13.88 -0.31
C GLU A 521 21.02 -13.26 0.83
N LYS A 522 20.58 -13.39 2.09
CA LYS A 522 21.36 -12.89 3.26
C LYS A 522 22.70 -13.60 3.42
N LYS A 523 22.74 -14.93 3.20
CA LYS A 523 23.98 -15.70 3.26
C LYS A 523 24.90 -15.33 2.10
N GLN A 524 24.33 -15.12 0.92
CA GLN A 524 25.08 -14.64 -0.25
C GLN A 524 25.70 -13.27 0.02
N LEU A 525 24.95 -12.34 0.64
CA LEU A 525 25.45 -11.01 1.02
C LEU A 525 26.61 -11.08 2.02
N LEU A 526 26.51 -11.94 3.05
CA LEU A 526 27.64 -12.18 3.96
C LEU A 526 28.86 -12.71 3.18
N GLY A 527 28.64 -13.58 2.19
CA GLY A 527 29.69 -14.09 1.31
C GLY A 527 30.32 -13.04 0.37
N MET A 528 29.63 -11.92 0.10
CA MET A 528 30.19 -10.81 -0.68
C MET A 528 31.19 -9.96 0.11
N LEU A 529 31.14 -9.99 1.44
CA LEU A 529 32.07 -9.27 2.29
C LEU A 529 33.44 -9.97 2.30
N LYS A 530 34.51 -9.23 1.95
CA LYS A 530 35.89 -9.75 2.04
C LYS A 530 36.25 -10.17 3.46
N GLN A 531 35.82 -9.38 4.45
CA GLN A 531 36.05 -9.62 5.86
C GLN A 531 34.82 -9.12 6.65
N LEU A 532 34.40 -9.91 7.63
CA LEU A 532 33.37 -9.52 8.60
C LEU A 532 33.98 -8.60 9.67
N PRO A 533 33.21 -7.65 10.22
CA PRO A 533 33.73 -6.81 11.29
C PRO A 533 34.07 -7.60 12.56
N SER A 534 35.00 -7.08 13.36
CA SER A 534 35.35 -7.70 14.64
C SER A 534 34.26 -7.48 15.70
N VAL A 535 34.18 -8.37 16.70
CA VAL A 535 33.23 -8.23 17.83
C VAL A 535 33.44 -6.91 18.60
N GLU A 536 34.65 -6.34 18.61
CA GLU A 536 34.91 -5.01 19.20
C GLU A 536 34.07 -3.90 18.56
N ASP A 537 33.71 -4.05 17.28
CA ASP A 537 32.88 -3.11 16.54
C ASP A 537 31.39 -3.50 16.59
N SER A 538 30.97 -4.39 17.51
CA SER A 538 29.56 -4.83 17.63
C SER A 538 28.58 -3.71 17.98
N HIS A 539 29.09 -2.57 18.44
CA HIS A 539 28.32 -1.35 18.70
C HIS A 539 28.09 -0.51 17.43
N MET A 540 28.66 -0.92 16.29
CA MET A 540 28.49 -0.26 15.01
C MET A 540 27.43 -0.93 14.14
N THR A 541 26.68 -0.10 13.42
CA THR A 541 25.91 -0.50 12.25
C THR A 541 26.63 -0.03 11.00
N PHE A 542 26.82 -0.93 10.03
CA PHE A 542 27.45 -0.62 8.73
C PHE A 542 26.40 -0.64 7.63
N TYR A 543 26.43 0.36 6.75
CA TYR A 543 25.43 0.50 5.67
C TYR A 543 26.05 0.25 4.32
N PHE A 544 25.29 -0.41 3.45
CA PHE A 544 25.68 -0.71 2.08
C PHE A 544 24.53 -0.47 1.11
N ILE A 545 24.85 -0.38 -0.18
CA ILE A 545 23.90 -0.49 -1.30
C ILE A 545 24.24 -1.73 -2.11
N LEU A 546 23.28 -2.63 -2.27
CA LEU A 546 23.38 -3.78 -3.18
C LEU A 546 22.86 -3.39 -4.57
N GLN A 547 23.75 -3.44 -5.56
CA GLN A 547 23.40 -3.34 -6.96
C GLN A 547 23.32 -4.74 -7.57
N LYS A 548 22.11 -5.33 -7.58
CA LYS A 548 21.89 -6.73 -8.01
C LYS A 548 22.45 -7.03 -9.41
N LYS A 549 22.26 -6.12 -10.38
CA LYS A 549 22.67 -6.35 -11.78
C LYS A 549 24.17 -6.42 -11.99
N THR A 550 24.90 -5.57 -11.28
CA THR A 550 26.37 -5.52 -11.34
C THR A 550 27.01 -6.41 -10.28
N ASN A 551 26.18 -7.02 -9.40
CA ASN A 551 26.60 -7.79 -8.24
C ASN A 551 27.61 -7.03 -7.36
N ARG A 552 27.36 -5.75 -7.14
CA ARG A 552 28.23 -4.86 -6.34
C ARG A 552 27.60 -4.56 -4.99
N LEU A 553 28.42 -4.56 -3.94
CA LEU A 553 28.04 -4.15 -2.59
C LEU A 553 28.85 -2.90 -2.22
N ILE A 554 28.21 -1.74 -2.24
CA ILE A 554 28.86 -0.43 -2.11
C ILE A 554 28.75 0.03 -0.66
N PHE A 555 29.87 0.17 0.04
CA PHE A 555 29.91 0.68 1.41
C PHE A 555 29.63 2.17 1.45
N ARG A 556 28.67 2.59 2.26
CA ARG A 556 28.20 3.98 2.26
C ARG A 556 28.43 4.74 3.55
N GLY A 557 28.66 4.07 4.69
CA GLY A 557 28.83 4.72 5.99
C GLY A 557 28.64 3.76 7.16
N CYS A 558 28.83 4.28 8.38
CA CYS A 558 28.56 3.55 9.61
C CYS A 558 28.13 4.48 10.74
N ARG A 559 27.32 3.93 11.65
CA ARG A 559 26.75 4.66 12.77
C ARG A 559 27.00 3.91 14.08
N ASP A 560 27.34 4.66 15.11
CA ASP A 560 27.65 4.14 16.44
C ASP A 560 26.39 4.13 17.31
N LEU A 561 26.00 2.97 17.82
CA LEU A 561 24.83 2.78 18.68
C LEU A 561 24.99 3.41 20.07
N THR A 562 26.22 3.63 20.53
CA THR A 562 26.48 4.23 21.85
C THR A 562 26.29 5.75 21.84
N THR A 563 26.79 6.39 20.79
CA THR A 563 26.65 7.85 20.59
C THR A 563 25.40 8.22 19.82
N LEU A 564 24.79 7.25 19.14
CA LEU A 564 23.71 7.41 18.16
C LEU A 564 24.10 8.37 17.03
N ARG A 565 25.37 8.47 16.65
CA ARG A 565 25.85 9.43 15.63
C ARG A 565 26.53 8.76 14.45
N GLU A 566 26.35 9.34 13.26
CA GLU A 566 27.09 8.90 12.06
C GLU A 566 28.58 9.18 12.24
N CYS A 567 29.42 8.20 11.93
CA CYS A 567 30.87 8.35 12.06
C CYS A 567 31.41 9.23 10.92
N TYR A 568 32.05 10.36 11.24
CA TYR A 568 32.68 11.23 10.23
C TYR A 568 33.76 10.50 9.40
N ASP A 569 34.59 9.70 10.08
CA ASP A 569 35.71 8.95 9.46
C ASP A 569 35.31 7.53 9.02
N TRP A 570 34.05 7.30 8.64
CA TRP A 570 33.53 5.96 8.33
C TRP A 570 34.37 5.20 7.28
N ARG A 571 35.03 5.90 6.35
CA ARG A 571 35.90 5.29 5.32
C ARG A 571 37.06 4.46 5.90
N LYS A 572 37.55 4.79 7.09
CA LYS A 572 38.60 4.00 7.79
C LYS A 572 38.15 2.58 8.08
N TYR A 573 36.85 2.35 8.32
CA TYR A 573 36.31 1.00 8.47
C TYR A 573 36.29 0.23 7.15
N GLY A 574 36.00 0.93 6.04
CA GLY A 574 36.10 0.34 4.71
C GLY A 574 37.52 -0.11 4.39
N GLU A 575 38.54 0.67 4.76
CA GLU A 575 39.94 0.27 4.65
C GLU A 575 40.29 -0.89 5.60
N LYS A 576 39.90 -0.81 6.87
CA LYS A 576 40.12 -1.85 7.91
C LYS A 576 39.62 -3.22 7.46
N TYR A 577 38.45 -3.28 6.82
CA TYR A 577 37.80 -4.53 6.41
C TYR A 577 37.91 -4.85 4.91
N GLY A 578 38.70 -4.07 4.16
CA GLY A 578 38.95 -4.29 2.74
C GLY A 578 37.76 -4.02 1.81
N TRP A 579 36.76 -3.25 2.26
CA TRP A 579 35.60 -2.80 1.48
C TRP A 579 35.99 -1.60 0.61
N GLN A 580 36.56 -1.90 -0.56
CA GLN A 580 37.10 -0.90 -1.50
C GLN A 580 36.02 -0.18 -2.32
N ASP A 581 34.86 -0.82 -2.54
CA ASP A 581 33.75 -0.20 -3.24
C ASP A 581 32.99 0.71 -2.27
N GLN A 582 33.22 2.02 -2.38
CA GLN A 582 32.69 3.03 -1.46
C GLN A 582 32.00 4.16 -2.22
N VAL A 583 30.99 4.78 -1.62
CA VAL A 583 30.31 5.93 -2.24
C VAL A 583 31.27 7.09 -2.52
N GLU A 584 31.11 7.73 -3.66
CA GLU A 584 31.89 8.91 -4.07
C GLU A 584 31.47 10.14 -3.27
N GLN A 585 32.44 10.98 -2.89
CA GLN A 585 32.21 12.28 -2.25
C GLN A 585 32.55 13.41 -3.21
N LEU A 586 31.66 14.39 -3.31
CA LEU A 586 31.84 15.57 -4.17
C LEU A 586 32.51 16.71 -3.40
N SER A 587 33.38 17.46 -4.09
CA SER A 587 33.97 18.70 -3.59
C SER A 587 32.94 19.84 -3.59
N ILE A 588 32.78 20.50 -2.43
CA ILE A 588 31.93 21.69 -2.24
C ILE A 588 32.32 22.85 -3.18
N ILE A 589 33.57 22.86 -3.66
CA ILE A 589 34.14 23.91 -4.51
C ILE A 589 33.43 24.01 -5.88
N ASP A 590 32.69 22.96 -6.30
CA ASP A 590 32.05 22.88 -7.61
C ASP A 590 30.55 23.25 -7.61
N THR A 591 29.92 23.57 -6.47
CA THR A 591 28.46 23.70 -6.39
C THR A 591 28.02 24.84 -5.45
N THR A 592 27.30 25.84 -5.97
CA THR A 592 26.90 27.04 -5.22
C THR A 592 25.46 27.06 -4.72
N SER A 593 24.59 26.19 -5.24
CA SER A 593 23.16 26.15 -4.91
C SER A 593 22.53 24.75 -5.10
N VAL A 594 21.32 24.55 -4.58
CA VAL A 594 20.56 23.30 -4.79
C VAL A 594 20.12 23.12 -6.24
N SER A 595 19.87 24.21 -6.96
CA SER A 595 19.57 24.14 -8.39
C SER A 595 20.78 23.65 -9.19
N ASP A 596 22.00 24.05 -8.83
CA ASP A 596 23.24 23.51 -9.43
C ASP A 596 23.39 22.00 -9.16
N LEU A 597 23.10 21.55 -7.94
CA LEU A 597 23.12 20.13 -7.59
C LEU A 597 22.05 19.32 -8.34
N THR A 598 20.88 19.93 -8.53
CA THR A 598 19.78 19.33 -9.30
C THR A 598 20.15 19.24 -10.79
N ASP A 599 20.79 20.27 -11.34
CA ASP A 599 21.30 20.29 -12.72
C ASP A 599 22.36 19.21 -12.92
N LEU A 600 23.29 19.10 -11.97
CA LEU A 600 24.38 18.14 -11.95
C LEU A 600 23.87 16.70 -11.98
N ILE A 601 22.94 16.32 -11.10
CA ILE A 601 22.44 14.94 -11.00
C ILE A 601 21.49 14.55 -12.16
N ASN A 602 20.94 15.54 -12.86
CA ASN A 602 20.16 15.34 -14.09
C ASN A 602 21.02 15.36 -15.36
N ASN A 603 22.34 15.50 -15.23
CA ASN A 603 23.26 15.27 -16.32
C ASN A 603 23.60 13.78 -16.42
N PHE A 604 22.81 13.05 -17.20
CA PHE A 604 22.93 11.59 -17.28
C PHE A 604 24.23 11.11 -17.91
N SER A 605 24.91 11.95 -18.70
CA SER A 605 26.26 11.63 -19.20
C SER A 605 27.30 11.49 -18.08
N ARG A 606 27.09 12.18 -16.95
CA ARG A 606 27.94 12.11 -15.77
C ARG A 606 27.38 11.17 -14.70
N TYR A 607 26.08 11.22 -14.46
CA TYR A 607 25.38 10.39 -13.49
C TYR A 607 24.26 9.61 -14.17
N SER A 608 24.63 8.45 -14.72
CA SER A 608 23.69 7.50 -15.31
C SER A 608 22.56 7.18 -14.32
N PRO A 609 21.28 7.38 -14.69
CA PRO A 609 20.15 7.09 -13.81
C PRO A 609 19.99 5.59 -13.53
N SER A 610 20.67 4.73 -14.28
CA SER A 610 20.74 3.29 -14.02
C SER A 610 21.60 2.94 -12.82
N ASP A 611 22.63 3.74 -12.55
CA ASP A 611 23.63 3.50 -11.51
C ASP A 611 23.46 4.41 -10.29
N PHE A 612 22.88 5.59 -10.50
CA PHE A 612 22.73 6.63 -9.49
C PHE A 612 21.29 7.13 -9.43
N GLU A 613 20.82 7.41 -8.21
CA GLU A 613 19.47 7.93 -8.00
C GLU A 613 19.45 9.38 -7.53
N GLY A 614 20.55 9.89 -6.97
CA GLY A 614 20.55 11.18 -6.33
C GLY A 614 21.88 11.60 -5.72
N LEU A 615 21.80 12.62 -4.89
CA LEU A 615 22.84 13.12 -4.01
C LEU A 615 22.35 13.11 -2.56
N GLU A 616 23.31 12.98 -1.66
CA GLU A 616 23.14 12.90 -0.21
C GLU A 616 23.91 14.03 0.45
N LEU A 617 23.22 14.92 1.15
CA LEU A 617 23.83 16.04 1.86
C LEU A 617 23.79 15.76 3.36
N ILE A 618 24.96 15.53 3.95
CA ILE A 618 25.12 15.08 5.33
C ILE A 618 25.69 16.21 6.18
N ASN A 619 24.96 16.59 7.22
CA ASN A 619 25.43 17.48 8.27
C ASN A 619 25.78 16.66 9.53
N TYR A 620 27.06 16.38 9.73
CA TYR A 620 27.56 15.61 10.88
C TYR A 620 27.39 16.34 12.23
N SER A 621 27.12 17.65 12.22
CA SER A 621 26.89 18.43 13.44
C SER A 621 25.41 18.51 13.82
N GLU A 622 24.52 18.53 12.83
CA GLU A 622 23.06 18.66 13.00
C GLU A 622 22.35 17.60 12.13
N GLU A 623 22.30 16.35 12.60
CA GLU A 623 21.86 15.20 11.78
C GLU A 623 20.45 15.35 11.17
N TYR A 624 19.52 16.00 11.89
CA TYR A 624 18.16 16.29 11.44
C TYR A 624 18.07 17.33 10.32
N GLN A 625 19.19 17.95 9.94
CA GLN A 625 19.29 18.84 8.79
C GLN A 625 19.86 18.15 7.54
N SER A 626 20.13 16.85 7.59
CA SER A 626 20.60 16.11 6.42
C SER A 626 19.46 15.83 5.45
N PHE A 627 19.70 15.92 4.15
CA PHE A 627 18.68 15.71 3.12
C PHE A 627 19.23 15.03 1.87
N SER A 628 18.32 14.60 0.98
CA SER A 628 18.67 14.07 -0.33
C SER A 628 18.03 14.87 -1.47
N ILE A 629 18.75 14.93 -2.59
CA ILE A 629 18.27 15.47 -3.85
C ILE A 629 18.26 14.30 -4.84
N LEU A 630 17.09 13.86 -5.27
CA LEU A 630 16.96 12.80 -6.28
C LEU A 630 17.01 13.40 -7.68
N SER A 631 17.47 12.63 -8.67
CA SER A 631 17.32 13.01 -10.07
C SER A 631 15.84 13.09 -10.43
N SER A 632 15.50 13.85 -11.47
CA SER A 632 14.11 14.08 -11.84
C SER A 632 13.38 12.77 -12.17
N ILE A 633 14.06 11.80 -12.80
CA ILE A 633 13.51 10.45 -13.03
C ILE A 633 13.13 9.78 -11.71
N HIS A 634 14.08 9.65 -10.77
CA HIS A 634 13.86 8.94 -9.51
C HIS A 634 12.89 9.67 -8.58
N ALA A 635 12.82 11.00 -8.65
CA ALA A 635 11.87 11.80 -7.88
C ALA A 635 10.43 11.74 -8.43
N ASN A 636 10.25 11.64 -9.75
CA ASN A 636 8.93 11.84 -10.37
C ASN A 636 8.26 10.55 -10.86
N ILE A 637 9.01 9.60 -11.43
CA ILE A 637 8.44 8.38 -12.02
C ILE A 637 7.76 7.47 -10.99
N PRO A 638 8.35 7.19 -9.80
CA PRO A 638 7.68 6.40 -8.77
C PRO A 638 6.41 7.05 -8.20
N ASN A 639 6.29 8.37 -8.34
CA ASN A 639 5.20 9.18 -7.81
C ASN A 639 4.05 9.39 -8.83
N LEU A 640 4.13 8.78 -10.01
CA LEU A 640 3.03 8.78 -10.98
C LEU A 640 1.87 7.91 -10.48
N ARG A 641 0.64 8.37 -10.72
CA ARG A 641 -0.57 7.76 -10.14
C ARG A 641 -1.33 6.96 -11.19
N ILE A 642 -1.73 5.75 -10.84
CA ILE A 642 -2.79 5.03 -11.56
C ILE A 642 -4.10 5.75 -11.27
N CYS A 643 -4.78 6.23 -12.31
CA CYS A 643 -5.99 7.05 -12.17
C CYS A 643 -7.20 6.24 -11.65
N ASN A 644 -7.22 4.92 -11.86
CA ASN A 644 -8.24 4.03 -11.34
C ASN A 644 -7.78 3.37 -10.02
N ALA A 645 -8.36 3.80 -8.90
CA ALA A 645 -7.99 3.33 -7.56
C ALA A 645 -8.26 1.83 -7.30
N ASN A 646 -9.04 1.17 -8.16
CA ASN A 646 -9.34 -0.26 -7.99
C ASN A 646 -8.18 -1.17 -8.45
N TYR A 647 -7.15 -0.62 -9.10
CA TYR A 647 -6.02 -1.38 -9.60
C TYR A 647 -4.71 -0.89 -8.99
N MET A 648 -3.78 -1.83 -8.86
CA MET A 648 -2.40 -1.55 -8.46
C MET A 648 -1.47 -2.10 -9.52
N LEU A 649 -0.33 -1.43 -9.69
CA LEU A 649 0.63 -1.73 -10.73
C LEU A 649 1.01 -3.22 -10.75
N ASN A 650 1.32 -3.79 -9.57
CA ASN A 650 1.75 -5.18 -9.44
C ASN A 650 0.66 -6.23 -9.72
N LEU A 651 -0.60 -5.80 -9.90
CA LEU A 651 -1.74 -6.68 -10.20
C LEU A 651 -2.20 -6.59 -11.65
N LEU A 652 -1.63 -5.68 -12.46
CA LEU A 652 -2.03 -5.52 -13.85
C LEU A 652 -1.46 -6.66 -14.71
N ASN A 653 -2.25 -7.11 -15.68
CA ASN A 653 -1.81 -8.07 -16.69
C ASN A 653 -0.59 -7.51 -17.45
N PRO A 654 0.40 -8.35 -17.83
CA PRO A 654 1.58 -7.92 -18.58
C PRO A 654 1.28 -7.11 -19.86
N GLU A 655 0.19 -7.45 -20.55
CA GLU A 655 -0.27 -6.79 -21.78
C GLU A 655 -0.65 -5.32 -21.56
N ILE A 656 -1.13 -4.96 -20.36
CA ILE A 656 -1.52 -3.58 -20.01
C ILE A 656 -0.30 -2.66 -19.95
N PHE A 657 0.90 -3.19 -19.71
CA PHE A 657 2.12 -2.38 -19.77
C PHE A 657 2.58 -2.11 -21.21
N GLN A 658 2.19 -2.96 -22.16
CA GLN A 658 2.54 -2.79 -23.57
C GLN A 658 1.66 -1.75 -24.26
N ASP A 659 0.37 -1.70 -23.91
CA ASP A 659 -0.59 -0.72 -24.39
C ASP A 659 -1.47 -0.21 -23.24
N PRO A 660 -0.96 0.73 -22.42
CA PRO A 660 -1.66 1.18 -21.21
C PRO A 660 -2.88 2.04 -21.57
N PRO A 661 -4.09 1.67 -21.10
CA PRO A 661 -5.28 2.46 -21.33
C PRO A 661 -5.16 3.88 -20.77
N ASP A 662 -5.71 4.86 -21.51
CA ASP A 662 -5.71 6.27 -21.10
C ASP A 662 -6.38 6.46 -19.73
N GLU A 663 -7.42 5.70 -19.41
CA GLU A 663 -8.11 5.79 -18.12
C GLU A 663 -7.24 5.37 -16.91
N LEU A 664 -6.15 4.64 -17.13
CA LEU A 664 -5.19 4.28 -16.08
C LEU A 664 -4.07 5.32 -15.94
N THR A 665 -3.67 5.97 -17.03
CA THR A 665 -2.44 6.78 -17.06
C THR A 665 -2.69 8.29 -17.18
N GLN A 666 -3.79 8.70 -17.81
CA GLN A 666 -4.02 10.09 -18.16
C GLN A 666 -4.51 10.92 -16.98
N SER A 667 -3.68 11.86 -16.54
CA SER A 667 -4.07 12.95 -15.66
C SER A 667 -3.12 14.13 -15.79
N LYS A 668 -3.61 15.36 -15.56
CA LYS A 668 -2.78 16.58 -15.55
C LYS A 668 -1.60 16.50 -14.58
N TYR A 669 -1.77 15.74 -13.49
CA TYR A 669 -0.71 15.52 -12.51
C TYR A 669 0.43 14.67 -13.09
N ASN A 670 0.07 13.55 -13.73
CA ASN A 670 1.05 12.66 -14.38
C ASN A 670 1.74 13.37 -15.55
N GLU A 671 0.98 14.08 -16.40
CA GLU A 671 1.50 14.85 -17.53
C GLU A 671 2.56 15.88 -17.09
N SER A 672 2.26 16.65 -16.03
CA SER A 672 3.19 17.65 -15.49
C SER A 672 4.48 17.01 -14.94
N ARG A 673 4.38 15.87 -14.25
CA ARG A 673 5.54 15.14 -13.73
C ARG A 673 6.40 14.54 -14.84
N LEU A 674 5.77 13.89 -15.84
CA LEU A 674 6.48 13.37 -17.01
C LEU A 674 7.19 14.49 -17.76
N LEU A 675 6.52 15.61 -17.98
CA LEU A 675 7.12 16.78 -18.63
C LEU A 675 8.31 17.32 -17.83
N LYS A 676 8.19 17.40 -16.50
CA LYS A 676 9.29 17.83 -15.63
C LYS A 676 10.52 16.93 -15.76
N VAL A 677 10.32 15.60 -15.79
CA VAL A 677 11.41 14.64 -16.06
C VAL A 677 12.03 14.94 -17.42
N ILE A 678 11.19 15.09 -18.45
CA ILE A 678 11.66 15.23 -19.82
C ILE A 678 12.49 16.50 -20.02
N VAL A 679 12.03 17.61 -19.44
CA VAL A 679 12.64 18.94 -19.62
C VAL A 679 13.92 19.11 -18.80
N GLN A 680 14.00 18.51 -17.60
CA GLN A 680 15.16 18.68 -16.72
C GLN A 680 16.35 17.77 -17.10
N SER A 681 16.08 16.65 -17.78
CA SER A 681 17.08 15.64 -18.15
C SER A 681 17.99 16.13 -19.28
N LEU A 682 19.31 15.99 -19.09
CA LEU A 682 20.31 16.24 -20.13
C LEU A 682 20.70 14.88 -20.72
N TYR A 683 19.88 14.41 -21.68
CA TYR A 683 20.01 13.09 -22.30
C TYR A 683 21.40 12.90 -22.91
N ALA A 684 21.98 11.72 -22.68
CA ALA A 684 23.15 11.28 -23.41
C ALA A 684 22.70 10.35 -24.56
N GLN A 685 23.30 10.48 -25.75
CA GLN A 685 22.93 9.64 -26.91
C GLN A 685 23.07 8.14 -26.64
N ASP A 686 23.98 7.75 -25.74
CA ASP A 686 24.29 6.36 -25.43
C ASP A 686 23.59 5.82 -24.17
N ILE A 687 22.76 6.63 -23.50
CA ILE A 687 22.07 6.23 -22.26
C ILE A 687 20.57 6.19 -22.51
N SER A 688 20.02 4.98 -22.53
CA SER A 688 18.57 4.76 -22.56
C SER A 688 18.02 4.75 -21.13
N GLU A 689 17.28 5.80 -20.79
CA GLU A 689 16.56 5.90 -19.52
C GLU A 689 15.24 5.14 -19.51
N GLU A 690 14.75 4.71 -20.68
CA GLU A 690 13.53 3.91 -20.83
C GLU A 690 13.57 2.65 -19.96
N PHE A 691 14.75 2.02 -19.87
CA PHE A 691 14.96 0.88 -19.00
C PHE A 691 14.81 1.22 -17.51
N VAL A 692 15.27 2.41 -17.07
CA VAL A 692 15.07 2.87 -15.69
C VAL A 692 13.60 3.15 -15.41
N ILE A 693 12.90 3.74 -16.37
CA ILE A 693 11.46 4.02 -16.26
C ILE A 693 10.66 2.73 -16.19
N GLN A 694 11.01 1.73 -17.00
CA GLN A 694 10.41 0.40 -16.95
C GLN A 694 10.52 -0.23 -15.56
N GLU A 695 11.64 -0.03 -14.88
CA GLU A 695 11.85 -0.56 -13.53
C GLU A 695 11.16 0.25 -12.43
N LEU A 696 11.10 1.57 -12.57
CA LEU A 696 10.49 2.44 -11.56
C LEU A 696 8.96 2.45 -11.66
N ASN A 697 8.42 2.47 -12.89
CA ASN A 697 6.98 2.48 -13.15
C ASN A 697 6.68 2.03 -14.60
N PRO A 698 6.55 0.73 -14.87
CA PRO A 698 6.41 0.19 -16.23
C PRO A 698 5.17 0.69 -16.96
N LEU A 699 4.08 1.01 -16.24
CA LEU A 699 2.83 1.50 -16.83
C LEU A 699 3.02 2.84 -17.57
N PHE A 700 4.02 3.62 -17.18
CA PHE A 700 4.26 4.95 -17.73
C PHE A 700 5.40 4.99 -18.76
N LEU A 701 6.01 3.85 -19.12
CA LEU A 701 7.05 3.81 -20.15
C LEU A 701 6.52 4.32 -21.51
N VAL A 702 5.37 3.81 -21.95
CA VAL A 702 4.77 4.19 -23.24
C VAL A 702 4.34 5.67 -23.24
N PRO A 703 3.55 6.17 -22.25
CA PRO A 703 3.24 7.60 -22.14
C PRO A 703 4.49 8.50 -22.11
N TYR A 704 5.53 8.10 -21.37
CA TYR A 704 6.79 8.83 -21.31
C TYR A 704 7.46 8.92 -22.69
N THR A 705 7.63 7.77 -23.36
CA THR A 705 8.35 7.69 -24.64
C THR A 705 7.65 8.52 -25.71
N LYS A 706 6.32 8.46 -25.75
CA LYS A 706 5.49 9.30 -26.64
C LYS A 706 5.70 10.79 -26.37
N MET A 707 5.59 11.21 -25.11
CA MET A 707 5.76 12.62 -24.73
C MET A 707 7.18 13.12 -24.96
N LYS A 708 8.21 12.32 -24.66
CA LYS A 708 9.62 12.64 -24.92
C LYS A 708 9.87 12.86 -26.40
N THR A 709 9.38 11.96 -27.24
CA THR A 709 9.52 12.05 -28.70
C THR A 709 8.85 13.31 -29.24
N ALA A 710 7.60 13.58 -28.84
CA ALA A 710 6.88 14.79 -29.23
C ALA A 710 7.59 16.07 -28.77
N TYR A 711 8.15 16.07 -27.55
CA TYR A 711 8.91 17.19 -27.01
C TYR A 711 10.19 17.49 -27.77
N LEU A 712 10.99 16.47 -28.08
CA LEU A 712 12.24 16.66 -28.81
C LEU A 712 11.97 17.20 -30.22
N GLN A 713 10.98 16.64 -30.92
CA GLN A 713 10.56 17.11 -32.25
C GLN A 713 10.01 18.55 -32.21
N LEU A 714 9.23 18.89 -31.18
CA LEU A 714 8.76 20.27 -30.98
C LEU A 714 9.92 21.24 -30.76
N CYS A 715 10.92 20.86 -29.96
CA CYS A 715 12.09 21.70 -29.73
C CYS A 715 12.90 21.92 -31.01
N GLU A 716 13.14 20.86 -31.78
CA GLU A 716 13.81 20.95 -33.09
C GLU A 716 13.06 21.86 -34.06
N LEU A 717 11.72 21.73 -34.11
CA LEU A 717 10.87 22.57 -34.95
C LEU A 717 10.95 24.05 -34.55
N LEU A 718 10.92 24.35 -33.26
CA LEU A 718 11.06 25.72 -32.74
C LEU A 718 12.43 26.31 -33.06
N ASP A 719 13.49 25.52 -32.85
CA ASP A 719 14.87 25.93 -33.11
C ASP A 719 15.13 26.18 -34.58
N GLN A 720 14.64 25.28 -35.45
CA GLN A 720 14.75 25.42 -36.89
C GLN A 720 13.97 26.64 -37.39
N PHE A 721 12.72 26.81 -36.95
CA PHE A 721 11.93 27.97 -37.33
C PHE A 721 12.59 29.28 -36.90
N TYR A 722 13.15 29.33 -35.69
CA TYR A 722 13.85 30.51 -35.20
C TYR A 722 15.08 30.84 -36.05
N ARG A 723 15.95 29.85 -36.31
CA ARG A 723 17.17 30.02 -37.12
C ARG A 723 16.83 30.47 -38.54
N ASP A 724 15.89 29.80 -39.19
CA ASP A 724 15.64 29.97 -40.62
C ASP A 724 14.83 31.24 -40.91
N ASN A 725 13.91 31.63 -40.01
CA ASN A 725 12.90 32.65 -40.31
C ASN A 725 12.96 33.90 -39.43
N LEU A 726 13.49 33.81 -38.21
CA LEU A 726 13.42 34.89 -37.21
C LEU A 726 14.78 35.53 -36.89
N LEU A 727 15.87 34.76 -36.93
CA LEU A 727 17.21 35.22 -36.55
C LEU A 727 17.68 36.44 -37.37
N SER A 728 17.41 36.44 -38.68
CA SER A 728 17.75 37.55 -39.58
C SER A 728 16.88 38.81 -39.36
N LYS A 729 15.75 38.68 -38.66
CA LYS A 729 14.77 39.74 -38.41
C LYS A 729 14.81 40.26 -36.98
N GLU A 730 15.78 39.86 -36.17
CA GLU A 730 15.85 40.28 -34.76
C GLU A 730 15.91 41.80 -34.54
N GLY A 731 16.41 42.56 -35.53
CA GLY A 731 16.47 44.02 -35.49
C GLY A 731 15.16 44.75 -35.81
N ASP A 732 14.19 44.06 -36.42
CA ASP A 732 12.91 44.61 -36.86
C ASP A 732 11.76 43.90 -36.14
N ILE A 733 11.16 44.59 -35.16
CA ILE A 733 10.11 44.03 -34.31
C ILE A 733 8.84 43.71 -35.10
N GLU A 734 8.47 44.52 -36.09
CA GLU A 734 7.25 44.32 -36.88
C GLU A 734 7.42 43.11 -37.83
N ALA A 735 8.56 43.03 -38.51
CA ALA A 735 8.90 41.88 -39.36
C ALA A 735 9.06 40.59 -38.55
N PHE A 736 9.63 40.67 -37.34
CA PHE A 736 9.74 39.53 -36.44
C PHE A 736 8.36 39.03 -36.00
N ASN A 737 7.48 39.92 -35.53
CA ASN A 737 6.16 39.56 -35.02
C ASN A 737 5.26 38.96 -36.11
N SER A 738 5.24 39.59 -37.30
CA SER A 738 4.47 39.08 -38.45
C SER A 738 4.94 37.70 -38.88
N THR A 739 6.26 37.47 -38.92
CA THR A 739 6.83 36.15 -39.24
C THR A 739 6.52 35.12 -38.14
N ALA A 740 6.67 35.47 -36.87
CA ALA A 740 6.45 34.56 -35.74
C ALA A 740 5.03 33.98 -35.71
N ILE A 741 4.02 34.76 -36.10
CA ILE A 741 2.61 34.32 -36.16
C ILE A 741 2.37 33.25 -37.26
N THR A 742 3.27 33.14 -38.24
CA THR A 742 3.18 32.11 -39.29
C THR A 742 3.62 30.72 -38.83
N PHE A 743 4.07 30.58 -37.58
CA PHE A 743 4.47 29.29 -37.04
C PHE A 743 3.29 28.28 -37.08
N PRO A 744 3.51 27.01 -37.48
CA PRO A 744 2.42 26.05 -37.75
C PRO A 744 1.52 25.76 -36.55
N LEU A 745 2.01 25.93 -35.31
CA LEU A 745 1.24 25.78 -34.09
C LEU A 745 0.64 27.13 -33.70
N ASN A 746 -0.45 27.51 -34.38
CA ASN A 746 -1.10 28.81 -34.19
C ASN A 746 -1.81 28.89 -32.81
N GLN A 747 -1.04 29.28 -31.78
CA GLN A 747 -1.53 29.58 -30.45
C GLN A 747 -1.31 31.07 -30.13
N ASN A 748 -2.26 31.70 -29.43
CA ASN A 748 -2.29 33.13 -29.06
C ASN A 748 -1.04 33.64 -28.29
N LYS A 749 -0.03 32.80 -28.01
CA LYS A 749 1.17 33.11 -27.23
C LYS A 749 2.50 32.81 -27.95
N ILE A 750 2.49 32.34 -29.20
CA ILE A 750 3.70 31.88 -29.89
C ILE A 750 4.73 32.99 -30.11
N THR A 751 4.29 34.21 -30.41
CA THR A 751 5.17 35.38 -30.57
C THR A 751 5.91 35.70 -29.27
N GLY A 752 5.23 35.60 -28.12
CA GLY A 752 5.84 35.79 -26.81
C GLY A 752 6.91 34.76 -26.49
N LEU A 753 6.69 33.49 -26.87
CA LEU A 753 7.70 32.44 -26.75
C LEU A 753 8.97 32.77 -27.55
N PHE A 754 8.82 33.17 -28.82
CA PHE A 754 9.98 33.51 -29.66
C PHE A 754 10.73 34.75 -29.17
N HIS A 755 10.05 35.73 -28.57
CA HIS A 755 10.73 36.85 -27.89
C HIS A 755 11.57 36.39 -26.69
N ASN A 756 11.08 35.41 -25.93
CA ASN A 756 11.86 34.84 -24.82
C ASN A 756 13.05 34.03 -25.33
N LEU A 757 12.87 33.23 -26.38
CA LEU A 757 13.97 32.51 -27.04
C LEU A 757 15.03 33.47 -27.59
N LYS A 758 14.62 34.59 -28.19
CA LYS A 758 15.51 35.67 -28.61
C LYS A 758 16.33 36.23 -27.46
N ARG A 759 15.69 36.49 -26.32
CA ARG A 759 16.37 37.00 -25.13
C ARG A 759 17.38 35.99 -24.59
N PHE A 760 17.03 34.70 -24.59
CA PHE A 760 17.90 33.61 -24.20
C PHE A 760 19.10 33.45 -25.15
N TYR A 761 18.86 33.45 -26.47
CA TYR A 761 19.89 33.39 -27.49
C TYR A 761 20.92 34.53 -27.35
N LYS A 762 20.47 35.76 -27.06
CA LYS A 762 21.39 36.88 -26.84
C LYS A 762 22.37 36.64 -25.69
N GLN A 763 21.97 35.88 -24.68
CA GLN A 763 22.79 35.52 -23.53
C GLN A 763 23.69 34.31 -23.83
N ALA A 764 23.12 33.23 -24.36
CA ALA A 764 23.83 31.95 -24.54
C ALA A 764 24.59 31.82 -25.86
N LYS A 765 24.29 32.66 -26.85
CA LYS A 765 24.79 32.58 -28.25
C LYS A 765 24.46 31.26 -28.96
N ILE A 766 23.53 30.48 -28.42
CA ILE A 766 23.07 29.21 -28.98
C ILE A 766 21.54 29.22 -28.99
N VAL A 767 20.93 28.87 -30.13
CA VAL A 767 19.47 28.69 -30.25
C VAL A 767 19.15 27.28 -29.81
N SER A 768 18.56 27.15 -28.62
CA SER A 768 18.17 25.88 -28.04
C SER A 768 16.91 26.04 -27.19
N ALA A 769 15.77 25.70 -27.76
CA ALA A 769 14.47 25.71 -27.10
C ALA A 769 14.45 24.72 -25.93
N SER A 770 15.12 23.57 -26.08
CA SER A 770 15.27 22.58 -25.02
C SER A 770 16.05 23.16 -23.83
N SER A 771 17.18 23.83 -24.07
CA SER A 771 17.96 24.50 -23.01
C SER A 771 17.20 25.66 -22.37
N TYR A 772 16.43 26.42 -23.16
CA TYR A 772 15.57 27.48 -22.63
C TYR A 772 14.53 26.92 -21.64
N TRP A 773 13.78 25.89 -22.05
CA TRP A 773 12.78 25.27 -21.18
C TRP A 773 13.42 24.62 -19.96
N ARG A 774 14.55 23.94 -20.13
CA ARG A 774 15.32 23.34 -19.02
C ARG A 774 15.71 24.38 -17.98
N ASN A 775 16.38 25.46 -18.40
CA ASN A 775 16.80 26.53 -17.49
C ASN A 775 15.60 27.16 -16.79
N LEU A 776 14.50 27.35 -17.51
CA LEU A 776 13.27 27.86 -16.92
C LEU A 776 12.72 26.90 -15.84
N PHE A 777 12.73 25.58 -16.07
CA PHE A 777 12.25 24.58 -15.10
C PHE A 777 13.19 24.38 -13.90
N ILE A 778 14.50 24.56 -14.06
CA ILE A 778 15.48 24.40 -12.98
C ILE A 778 15.55 25.66 -12.11
N TYR A 779 15.60 26.84 -12.74
CA TYR A 779 15.84 28.10 -12.02
C TYR A 779 14.55 28.82 -11.56
N ASN A 780 13.37 28.50 -12.12
CA ASN A 780 12.08 29.02 -11.62
C ASN A 780 11.31 28.02 -10.74
N ALA A 781 11.92 26.89 -10.36
CA ALA A 781 11.31 25.91 -9.45
C ALA A 781 10.98 26.51 -8.07
N GLU A 782 11.58 27.66 -7.71
CA GLU A 782 11.37 28.37 -6.45
C GLU A 782 10.21 29.42 -6.52
N GLY A 783 9.43 29.46 -7.61
CA GLY A 783 8.41 30.51 -7.83
C GLY A 783 7.03 30.06 -8.33
N LYS A 784 6.03 30.94 -8.17
CA LYS A 784 4.61 30.75 -8.58
C LYS A 784 4.37 30.61 -10.10
N ASP A 785 5.41 30.70 -10.94
CA ASP A 785 5.32 30.70 -12.41
C ASP A 785 5.54 29.31 -13.05
N PHE A 786 5.82 28.26 -12.26
CA PHE A 786 5.99 26.89 -12.79
C PHE A 786 4.72 26.35 -13.48
N VAL A 787 3.54 26.63 -12.90
CA VAL A 787 2.25 26.10 -13.37
C VAL A 787 1.83 26.72 -14.70
N SER A 788 2.05 28.03 -14.88
CA SER A 788 1.72 28.75 -16.11
C SER A 788 2.58 28.29 -17.29
N GLN A 789 3.87 28.05 -17.04
CA GLN A 789 4.87 27.66 -18.03
C GLN A 789 4.72 26.19 -18.44
N SER A 790 4.52 25.29 -17.46
CA SER A 790 4.20 23.87 -17.73
C SER A 790 2.94 23.74 -18.57
N ARG A 791 1.89 24.53 -18.26
CA ARG A 791 0.67 24.57 -19.04
C ARG A 791 0.90 25.04 -20.48
N CYS A 792 1.71 26.09 -20.66
CA CYS A 792 2.05 26.58 -22.00
C CYS A 792 2.74 25.51 -22.85
N LEU A 793 3.68 24.77 -22.28
CA LEU A 793 4.40 23.71 -22.99
C LEU A 793 3.49 22.50 -23.29
N LEU A 794 2.63 22.10 -22.36
CA LEU A 794 1.64 21.04 -22.59
C LEU A 794 0.62 21.43 -23.67
N ASP A 795 0.15 22.68 -23.67
CA ASP A 795 -0.75 23.18 -24.71
C ASP A 795 -0.08 23.11 -26.09
N LEU A 796 1.21 23.47 -26.20
CA LEU A 796 1.98 23.37 -27.44
C LEU A 796 2.18 21.92 -27.89
N LEU A 797 2.51 21.01 -26.96
CA LEU A 797 2.64 19.58 -27.26
C LEU A 797 1.33 18.99 -27.79
N SER A 798 0.21 19.30 -27.15
CA SER A 798 -1.11 18.82 -27.61
C SER A 798 -1.46 19.36 -29.01
N ALA A 799 -1.10 20.61 -29.32
CA ALA A 799 -1.31 21.16 -30.66
C ALA A 799 -0.40 20.49 -31.70
N PHE A 800 0.85 20.17 -31.32
CA PHE A 800 1.81 19.48 -32.17
C PHE A 800 1.37 18.05 -32.51
N GLU A 801 0.94 17.27 -31.51
CA GLU A 801 0.42 15.91 -31.73
C GLU A 801 -0.81 15.91 -32.65
N LYS A 802 -1.72 16.88 -32.48
CA LYS A 802 -2.87 17.05 -33.38
C LYS A 802 -2.46 17.38 -34.81
N LEU A 803 -1.38 18.12 -35.00
CA LEU A 803 -0.84 18.42 -36.33
C LEU A 803 -0.24 17.17 -36.98
N GLN A 804 0.46 16.32 -36.23
CA GLN A 804 1.05 15.07 -36.72
C GLN A 804 0.02 13.99 -37.04
N SER A 805 -1.14 14.01 -36.37
CA SER A 805 -2.24 13.05 -36.61
C SER A 805 -3.07 13.33 -37.86
N LYS A 806 -2.84 14.46 -38.54
CA LYS A 806 -3.49 14.86 -39.79
C LYS A 806 -2.54 14.66 -40.96
#